data_AF-A0AAN7NUW0-F1
#
_entry.id   AF-A0AAN7NUW0-F1
#
_cell.length_a   1.000
_cell.length_b   1.000
_cell.length_c   1.000
_cell.angle_alpha   90.00
_cell.angle_beta   90.00
_cell.angle_gamma   90.00
#
_symmetry.space_group_name_H-M   'P 1'
#
loop_
_entity.id
_entity.type
_entity.pdbx_description
1 polymer ?
#
loop_
_entity_poly.entity_id
_entity_poly.type
_entity_poly.pdbx_seq_one_letter_code
_entity_poly.pdbx_strand_id
1 'polypeptide(L)'
;MEDASKKLDNAAIENLRCYLRIPSVHPSIDYEPCLKFLKLQAEEIGLIFNVYIPVKNKPHAVLTWTGKQPELGTIILNSHMDVVPVFEDHWRHKPFDADVDENGDIYARGIQDTKTLGIQYLEAIRRLKQSGYQPKRTVHVTFVAEEETGGLEGMKLFVETPEFRKLNAAFALDEGMVSENNTAKAFYGEKRGWKFEVHCTGEMGHGSLLLDNTAGEKVEYLLNKFYKFRNAEKILLNEMQNWDNVTTVNLTMIKGGVQANVIPPEFTIVIDSRVPVEKFVAFESQVNQWCKEAGTAITIVSLVKDDEAPNTLMNETNIFWTAFKAAIDSLNIPLETHIHVGNTDGRYLRAVGVPTIGFSPIMNTKIRAHDNDEYVNENEFLNEHGIDLEILPSVCKRKDLLKELIPQIGKRHDFEKKVSEWMLDKEISEMTTVSNTNLSGITDITDEDINTTEDQLWLKHNVEPWDIVIQKWNTTFCARHSFFNKCTVDEFLKEWPILNDLRAEILINLDFEKLFPEAQLNFHLFWDTFFEIVHSRRGRDLKEPHVLDLMTGIREIEGDKVAAELVLLNYLVPPTGKVKAGNKLWKFSTLESIEGIIVHVKEPGSIHAAIKNKIDGAYEKGRTIQPYILVVGPSLTDIKTNYIIVDKVKYQFTSSGKAFDTLFKLFHVFNAEYPVQSLHIYTLIQKGVYKLNLKEDKIIPTIMDLLV
;
A
#
# COMPACT_ATOMS: atom_id res chain seq x y z
N MET A 1 42.25 -11.90 -21.57
CA MET A 1 40.95 -11.79 -20.87
C MET A 1 41.16 -11.42 -19.41
N GLU A 2 42.05 -12.10 -18.68
CA GLU A 2 42.39 -11.81 -17.27
C GLU A 2 42.85 -10.35 -17.02
N ASP A 3 43.70 -9.79 -17.88
CA ASP A 3 44.14 -8.38 -17.80
C ASP A 3 43.01 -7.36 -18.07
N ALA A 4 41.94 -7.74 -18.77
CA ALA A 4 40.82 -6.84 -19.07
C ALA A 4 39.80 -6.80 -17.92
N SER A 5 39.50 -7.95 -17.29
CA SER A 5 38.63 -8.00 -16.11
C SER A 5 39.22 -7.20 -14.96
N LYS A 6 40.51 -7.44 -14.65
CA LYS A 6 41.20 -6.73 -13.58
C LYS A 6 41.25 -5.22 -13.77
N LYS A 7 41.31 -4.75 -15.02
CA LYS A 7 41.20 -3.31 -15.34
C LYS A 7 39.82 -2.74 -15.05
N LEU A 8 38.75 -3.49 -15.34
CA LEU A 8 37.38 -3.07 -15.01
C LEU A 8 37.15 -3.08 -13.50
N ASP A 9 37.69 -4.06 -12.80
CA ASP A 9 37.57 -4.16 -11.35
C ASP A 9 38.28 -2.99 -10.64
N ASN A 10 39.51 -2.68 -11.05
CA ASN A 10 40.22 -1.50 -10.56
C ASN A 10 39.47 -0.18 -10.87
N ALA A 11 38.84 -0.08 -12.05
CA ALA A 11 38.07 1.10 -12.41
C ALA A 11 36.79 1.22 -11.58
N ALA A 12 36.11 0.10 -11.30
CA ALA A 12 34.93 0.07 -10.44
C ALA A 12 35.27 0.50 -9.01
N ILE A 13 36.38 0.01 -8.45
CA ILE A 13 36.86 0.41 -7.12
C ILE A 13 37.16 1.91 -7.10
N GLU A 14 37.85 2.44 -8.12
CA GLU A 14 38.15 3.86 -8.14
C GLU A 14 36.90 4.73 -8.34
N ASN A 15 35.92 4.29 -9.14
CA ASN A 15 34.61 4.95 -9.27
C ASN A 15 33.90 5.02 -7.92
N LEU A 16 33.89 3.92 -7.16
CA LEU A 16 33.35 3.90 -5.80
C LEU A 16 34.07 4.92 -4.91
N ARG A 17 35.41 4.86 -4.85
CA ARG A 17 36.21 5.76 -4.03
C ARG A 17 36.01 7.23 -4.40
N CYS A 18 35.89 7.54 -5.68
CA CYS A 18 35.59 8.89 -6.15
C CYS A 18 34.24 9.39 -5.65
N TYR A 19 33.22 8.53 -5.65
CA TYR A 19 31.89 8.90 -5.15
C TYR A 19 31.83 9.03 -3.63
N LEU A 20 32.55 8.17 -2.90
CA LEU A 20 32.70 8.22 -1.44
C LEU A 20 33.39 9.49 -0.95
N ARG A 21 34.35 10.02 -1.73
CA ARG A 21 35.04 11.28 -1.42
C ARG A 21 34.17 12.53 -1.48
N ILE A 22 32.92 12.42 -1.96
CA ILE A 22 31.99 13.55 -2.03
C ILE A 22 31.24 13.67 -0.70
N PRO A 23 31.45 14.75 0.09
CA PRO A 23 30.81 14.90 1.40
C PRO A 23 29.38 15.46 1.26
N SER A 24 28.42 14.58 0.99
CA SER A 24 26.98 14.89 0.89
C SER A 24 26.27 14.83 2.25
N VAL A 25 26.81 15.53 3.25
CA VAL A 25 26.50 15.33 4.68
C VAL A 25 25.39 16.24 5.21
N HIS A 26 24.42 15.69 5.93
CA HIS A 26 23.41 16.46 6.66
C HIS A 26 24.01 17.40 7.72
N PRO A 27 23.33 18.53 8.06
CA PRO A 27 22.02 18.99 7.57
C PRO A 27 22.10 19.94 6.36
N SER A 28 23.30 20.25 5.86
CA SER A 28 23.53 21.27 4.82
C SER A 28 24.29 20.68 3.65
N ILE A 29 23.56 19.97 2.80
CA ILE A 29 24.12 19.18 1.70
C ILE A 29 24.26 20.03 0.44
N ASP A 30 25.41 19.92 -0.22
CA ASP A 30 25.59 20.32 -1.62
C ASP A 30 25.59 19.06 -2.50
N TYR A 31 24.51 18.84 -3.25
CA TYR A 31 24.37 17.68 -4.15
C TYR A 31 25.06 17.90 -5.51
N GLU A 32 25.50 19.11 -5.86
CA GLU A 32 26.11 19.39 -7.16
C GLU A 32 27.31 18.50 -7.50
N PRO A 33 28.24 18.20 -6.56
CA PRO A 33 29.33 17.28 -6.84
C PRO A 33 28.84 15.86 -7.15
N CYS A 34 27.81 15.37 -6.43
CA CYS A 34 27.19 14.07 -6.71
C CYS A 34 26.59 14.06 -8.13
N LEU A 35 25.81 15.07 -8.48
CA LEU A 35 25.20 15.18 -9.82
C LEU A 35 26.26 15.24 -10.94
N LYS A 36 27.36 15.96 -10.73
CA LYS A 36 28.48 16.02 -11.69
C LYS A 36 29.13 14.66 -11.87
N PHE A 37 29.41 13.96 -10.78
CA PHE A 37 29.97 12.60 -10.83
C PHE A 37 29.02 11.65 -11.58
N LEU A 38 27.74 11.64 -11.22
CA LEU A 38 26.74 10.76 -11.83
C LEU A 38 26.52 11.06 -13.31
N LYS A 39 26.56 12.34 -13.71
CA LYS A 39 26.51 12.74 -15.11
C LYS A 39 27.69 12.16 -15.91
N LEU A 40 28.90 12.22 -15.35
CA LEU A 40 30.08 11.63 -15.99
C LEU A 40 29.95 10.10 -16.13
N GLN A 41 29.48 9.42 -15.09
CA GLN A 41 29.22 7.97 -15.16
C GLN A 41 28.17 7.65 -16.23
N ALA A 42 27.09 8.43 -16.31
CA ALA A 42 26.06 8.27 -17.34
C ALA A 42 26.63 8.45 -18.75
N GLU A 43 27.43 9.49 -18.99
CA GLU A 43 28.06 9.74 -20.29
C GLU A 43 29.00 8.61 -20.70
N GLU A 44 29.83 8.11 -19.76
CA GLU A 44 30.79 7.05 -20.02
C GLU A 44 30.12 5.70 -20.31
N ILE A 45 29.05 5.36 -19.59
CA ILE A 45 28.27 4.12 -19.79
C ILE A 45 27.32 4.26 -20.99
N GLY A 46 27.00 5.49 -21.40
CA GLY A 46 26.00 5.80 -22.44
C GLY A 46 24.56 5.63 -21.94
N LEU A 47 24.25 6.19 -20.78
CA LEU A 47 22.92 6.27 -20.17
C LEU A 47 22.35 7.69 -20.35
N ILE A 48 21.01 7.79 -20.40
CA ILE A 48 20.34 9.10 -20.44
C ILE A 48 20.31 9.65 -19.01
N PHE A 49 20.86 10.84 -18.79
CA PHE A 49 20.91 11.50 -17.48
C PHE A 49 19.87 12.62 -17.38
N ASN A 50 18.94 12.49 -16.43
CA ASN A 50 17.97 13.52 -16.09
C ASN A 50 18.08 13.88 -14.61
N VAL A 51 17.74 15.12 -14.28
CA VAL A 51 17.63 15.60 -12.89
C VAL A 51 16.24 16.15 -12.67
N TYR A 52 15.58 15.67 -11.62
CA TYR A 52 14.26 16.14 -11.18
C TYR A 52 14.40 16.85 -9.85
N ILE A 53 13.71 17.98 -9.67
CA ILE A 53 13.83 18.81 -8.47
C ILE A 53 12.41 19.10 -7.94
N PRO A 54 11.77 18.13 -7.28
CA PRO A 54 10.44 18.32 -6.69
C PRO A 54 10.49 19.35 -5.55
N VAL A 55 11.60 19.37 -4.81
CA VAL A 55 11.87 20.35 -3.75
C VAL A 55 13.17 21.07 -4.05
N LYS A 56 13.17 22.40 -3.87
CA LYS A 56 14.34 23.25 -4.11
C LYS A 56 15.55 22.73 -3.34
N ASN A 57 16.69 22.61 -4.03
CA ASN A 57 17.98 22.11 -3.51
C ASN A 57 17.99 20.62 -3.12
N LYS A 58 16.95 19.84 -3.45
CA LYS A 58 16.89 18.40 -3.23
C LYS A 58 16.68 17.68 -4.57
N PRO A 59 17.74 17.59 -5.40
CA PRO A 59 17.65 16.99 -6.72
C PRO A 59 17.62 15.45 -6.64
N HIS A 60 16.90 14.81 -7.54
CA HIS A 60 16.97 13.38 -7.82
C HIS A 60 17.59 13.18 -9.21
N ALA A 61 18.68 12.44 -9.29
CA ALA A 61 19.30 12.04 -10.55
C ALA A 61 18.70 10.70 -11.02
N VAL A 62 18.37 10.62 -12.31
CA VAL A 62 17.83 9.41 -12.95
C VAL A 62 18.64 9.07 -14.18
N LEU A 63 19.36 7.95 -14.12
CA LEU A 63 20.18 7.40 -15.20
C LEU A 63 19.40 6.29 -15.88
N THR A 64 19.09 6.44 -17.17
CA THR A 64 18.20 5.53 -17.88
C THR A 64 18.95 4.68 -18.91
N TRP A 65 18.78 3.36 -18.80
CA TRP A 65 19.14 2.38 -19.82
C TRP A 65 17.90 1.90 -20.55
N THR A 66 17.69 2.38 -21.78
CA THR A 66 16.53 2.01 -22.59
C THR A 66 16.54 0.53 -22.97
N GLY A 67 15.47 -0.17 -22.63
CA GLY A 67 15.27 -1.57 -22.96
C GLY A 67 14.88 -1.79 -24.42
N LYS A 68 14.87 -3.06 -24.85
CA LYS A 68 14.39 -3.48 -26.17
C LYS A 68 12.88 -3.23 -26.37
N GLN A 69 12.12 -3.19 -25.27
CA GLN A 69 10.67 -2.99 -25.23
C GLN A 69 10.34 -1.87 -24.21
N PRO A 70 10.57 -0.59 -24.58
CA PRO A 70 10.41 0.55 -23.68
C PRO A 70 8.96 0.80 -23.24
N GLU A 71 7.99 0.15 -23.87
CA GLU A 71 6.57 0.19 -23.50
C GLU A 71 6.20 -0.71 -22.31
N LEU A 72 7.10 -1.59 -21.89
CA LEU A 72 6.91 -2.39 -20.68
C LEU A 72 7.19 -1.56 -19.43
N GLY A 73 6.57 -1.94 -18.31
CA GLY A 73 6.89 -1.38 -17.00
C GLY A 73 8.38 -1.50 -16.70
N THR A 74 8.96 -0.48 -16.09
CA THR A 74 10.41 -0.33 -15.91
C THR A 74 10.89 -0.94 -14.60
N ILE A 75 12.19 -1.16 -14.52
CA ILE A 75 12.87 -1.54 -13.27
C ILE A 75 13.54 -0.30 -12.70
N ILE A 76 13.27 0.03 -11.45
CA ILE A 76 14.00 1.05 -10.69
C ILE A 76 15.09 0.37 -9.86
N LEU A 77 16.29 0.92 -9.89
CA LEU A 77 17.40 0.58 -8.99
C LEU A 77 17.70 1.83 -8.16
N ASN A 78 17.23 1.86 -6.91
CA ASN A 78 17.25 3.04 -6.07
C ASN A 78 18.44 3.05 -5.10
N SER A 79 19.05 4.22 -4.93
CA SER A 79 20.09 4.52 -3.95
C SER A 79 19.97 6.00 -3.58
N HIS A 80 20.37 6.39 -2.37
CA HIS A 80 20.39 7.78 -1.97
C HIS A 80 21.80 8.40 -2.05
N MET A 81 21.86 9.72 -2.14
CA MET A 81 23.11 10.47 -2.26
C MET A 81 23.60 11.00 -0.92
N ASP A 82 22.70 11.30 0.00
CA ASP A 82 23.01 11.90 1.29
C ASP A 82 23.66 10.92 2.26
N VAL A 83 24.31 11.47 3.28
CA VAL A 83 24.90 10.66 4.35
C VAL A 83 24.70 11.34 5.70
N VAL A 84 24.64 10.54 6.76
CA VAL A 84 24.58 11.05 8.13
C VAL A 84 25.85 11.80 8.57
N PRO A 85 25.75 12.69 9.57
CA PRO A 85 26.91 13.36 10.17
C PRO A 85 28.01 12.42 10.66
N VAL A 86 29.22 12.96 10.75
CA VAL A 86 30.42 12.27 11.24
C VAL A 86 31.05 13.04 12.39
N PHE A 87 31.67 12.30 13.31
CA PHE A 87 32.54 12.88 14.33
C PHE A 87 33.99 12.51 13.98
N GLU A 88 34.66 13.35 13.19
CA GLU A 88 35.96 13.03 12.58
C GLU A 88 37.01 12.52 13.59
N ASP A 89 37.02 13.05 14.82
CA ASP A 89 37.95 12.63 15.88
C ASP A 89 37.80 11.16 16.32
N HIS A 90 36.67 10.53 16.01
CA HIS A 90 36.38 9.12 16.32
C HIS A 90 36.69 8.17 15.16
N TRP A 91 37.13 8.69 14.02
CA TRP A 91 37.47 7.89 12.85
C TRP A 91 38.98 7.63 12.77
N ARG A 92 39.37 6.38 12.56
CA ARG A 92 40.77 5.98 12.32
C ARG A 92 41.23 6.42 10.93
N HIS A 93 40.34 6.30 9.95
CA HIS A 93 40.54 6.77 8.58
C HIS A 93 39.57 7.91 8.30
N LYS A 94 40.01 9.00 7.68
CA LYS A 94 39.11 10.15 7.47
C LYS A 94 37.86 9.73 6.69
N PRO A 95 36.66 10.16 7.11
CA PRO A 95 35.38 9.62 6.62
C PRO A 95 35.12 9.88 5.13
N PHE A 96 35.85 10.80 4.49
CA PHE A 96 35.67 11.15 3.07
C PHE A 96 36.96 11.05 2.26
N ASP A 97 37.99 10.34 2.74
CA ASP A 97 39.22 10.10 1.96
C ASP A 97 39.10 8.83 1.08
N ALA A 98 38.16 7.93 1.40
CA ALA A 98 38.04 6.60 0.80
C ALA A 98 39.37 5.84 0.84
N ASP A 99 39.95 5.83 2.04
CA ASP A 99 41.24 5.18 2.31
C ASP A 99 41.08 3.66 2.26
N VAL A 100 42.13 2.97 1.80
CA VAL A 100 42.13 1.51 1.66
C VAL A 100 43.28 0.96 2.49
N ASP A 101 42.98 0.07 3.43
CA ASP A 101 43.99 -0.54 4.28
C ASP A 101 44.71 -1.72 3.60
N GLU A 102 45.69 -2.31 4.28
CA GLU A 102 46.43 -3.47 3.77
C GLU A 102 45.58 -4.73 3.53
N ASN A 103 44.35 -4.80 4.06
CA ASN A 103 43.43 -5.93 3.88
C ASN A 103 42.44 -5.69 2.73
N GLY A 104 42.49 -4.51 2.09
CA GLY A 104 41.56 -4.12 1.04
C GLY A 104 40.23 -3.58 1.57
N ASP A 105 40.15 -3.23 2.87
CA ASP A 105 38.96 -2.59 3.43
C ASP A 105 38.98 -1.10 3.06
N ILE A 106 37.92 -0.66 2.39
CA ILE A 106 37.73 0.74 1.99
C ILE A 106 36.93 1.45 3.09
N TYR A 107 37.49 2.48 3.70
CA TYR A 107 36.85 3.22 4.79
C TYR A 107 36.28 4.55 4.29
N ALA A 108 34.98 4.74 4.46
CA ALA A 108 34.31 6.01 4.18
C ALA A 108 32.89 6.02 4.76
N ARG A 109 32.38 7.20 5.11
CA ARG A 109 30.96 7.39 5.41
C ARG A 109 30.11 7.14 4.15
N GLY A 110 29.07 6.35 4.30
CA GLY A 110 28.07 6.03 3.29
C GLY A 110 28.47 4.88 2.37
N ILE A 111 29.52 4.14 2.70
CA ILE A 111 29.96 2.96 1.94
C ILE A 111 29.06 1.74 2.16
N GLN A 112 28.42 1.58 3.29
CA GLN A 112 27.32 0.64 3.51
C GLN A 112 25.96 1.28 3.24
N ASP A 113 25.84 2.61 3.37
CA ASP A 113 24.56 3.33 3.34
C ASP A 113 24.62 4.65 2.52
N THR A 114 24.34 4.66 1.22
CA THR A 114 24.14 3.49 0.31
C THR A 114 25.01 3.61 -0.95
N LYS A 115 26.04 4.46 -0.93
CA LYS A 115 26.82 4.83 -2.13
C LYS A 115 27.39 3.62 -2.88
N THR A 116 27.80 2.57 -2.17
CA THR A 116 28.28 1.31 -2.78
C THR A 116 27.22 0.66 -3.65
N LEU A 117 25.97 0.57 -3.18
CA LEU A 117 24.87 -0.05 -3.91
C LEU A 117 24.61 0.67 -5.24
N GLY A 118 24.54 2.00 -5.19
CA GLY A 118 24.37 2.81 -6.40
C GLY A 118 25.50 2.62 -7.42
N ILE A 119 26.75 2.51 -6.95
CA ILE A 119 27.89 2.25 -7.85
C ILE A 119 27.87 0.82 -8.39
N GLN A 120 27.51 -0.19 -7.58
CA GLN A 120 27.37 -1.58 -8.04
C GLN A 120 26.35 -1.68 -9.17
N TYR A 121 25.22 -0.96 -9.09
CA TYR A 121 24.25 -0.90 -10.19
C TYR A 121 24.85 -0.34 -11.48
N LEU A 122 25.58 0.77 -11.41
CA LEU A 122 26.22 1.37 -12.59
C LEU A 122 27.29 0.45 -13.19
N GLU A 123 28.07 -0.20 -12.34
CA GLU A 123 29.14 -1.10 -12.73
C GLU A 123 28.63 -2.44 -13.28
N ALA A 124 27.49 -2.92 -12.79
CA ALA A 124 26.78 -4.06 -13.38
C ALA A 124 26.24 -3.72 -14.78
N ILE A 125 25.60 -2.55 -14.93
CA ILE A 125 25.13 -2.07 -16.24
C ILE A 125 26.29 -1.91 -17.22
N ARG A 126 27.43 -1.35 -16.77
CA ARG A 126 28.64 -1.17 -17.59
C ARG A 126 29.14 -2.49 -18.15
N ARG A 127 29.30 -3.52 -17.30
CA ARG A 127 29.73 -4.86 -17.70
C ARG A 127 28.74 -5.53 -18.65
N LEU A 128 27.44 -5.43 -18.37
CA LEU A 128 26.40 -5.96 -19.24
C LEU A 128 26.37 -5.28 -20.62
N LYS A 129 26.56 -3.96 -20.69
CA LYS A 129 26.66 -3.26 -21.99
C LYS A 129 27.91 -3.68 -22.77
N GLN A 130 29.04 -3.84 -22.10
CA GLN A 130 30.28 -4.30 -22.74
C GLN A 130 30.19 -5.74 -23.26
N SER A 131 29.39 -6.60 -22.62
CA SER A 131 29.11 -7.96 -23.12
C SER A 131 28.11 -8.00 -24.29
N GLY A 132 27.56 -6.85 -24.68
CA GLY A 132 26.54 -6.74 -25.73
C GLY A 132 25.13 -7.09 -25.27
N TYR A 133 24.91 -7.23 -23.96
CA TYR A 133 23.57 -7.40 -23.42
C TYR A 133 22.79 -6.09 -23.52
N GLN A 134 21.48 -6.20 -23.75
CA GLN A 134 20.53 -5.10 -23.62
C GLN A 134 19.28 -5.66 -22.95
N PRO A 135 18.78 -5.02 -21.87
CA PRO A 135 17.64 -5.50 -21.13
C PRO A 135 16.37 -5.42 -21.97
N LYS A 136 15.40 -6.24 -21.62
CA LYS A 136 14.10 -6.20 -22.27
C LYS A 136 13.30 -4.97 -21.83
N ARG A 137 13.24 -4.71 -20.52
CA ARG A 137 12.64 -3.51 -19.91
C ARG A 137 13.63 -2.37 -19.85
N THR A 138 13.11 -1.14 -19.80
CA THR A 138 13.92 0.02 -19.42
C THR A 138 14.30 -0.09 -17.95
N VAL A 139 15.54 0.27 -17.65
CA VAL A 139 16.09 0.32 -16.29
C VAL A 139 16.39 1.77 -15.96
N HIS A 140 15.93 2.24 -14.82
CA HIS A 140 16.28 3.55 -14.27
C HIS A 140 17.08 3.34 -12.99
N VAL A 141 18.29 3.89 -12.92
CA VAL A 141 19.04 4.00 -11.68
C VAL A 141 18.74 5.37 -11.08
N THR A 142 18.11 5.39 -9.92
CA THR A 142 17.74 6.61 -9.21
C THR A 142 18.72 6.88 -8.08
N PHE A 143 19.22 8.11 -8.04
CA PHE A 143 20.03 8.65 -6.97
C PHE A 143 19.22 9.78 -6.33
N VAL A 144 18.67 9.50 -5.16
CA VAL A 144 17.70 10.39 -4.51
C VAL A 144 18.31 11.20 -3.38
N ALA A 145 17.70 12.33 -3.06
CA ALA A 145 18.07 13.18 -1.95
C ALA A 145 17.12 12.93 -0.76
N GLU A 146 17.66 13.10 0.45
CA GLU A 146 16.94 13.26 1.71
C GLU A 146 16.40 11.97 2.32
N GLU A 147 16.96 10.82 1.97
CA GLU A 147 16.53 9.53 2.55
C GLU A 147 16.80 9.50 4.06
N GLU A 148 18.01 9.91 4.47
CA GLU A 148 18.53 9.76 5.84
C GLU A 148 17.77 10.58 6.90
N THR A 149 16.98 11.56 6.46
CA THR A 149 16.10 12.37 7.32
C THR A 149 14.62 12.00 7.17
N GLY A 150 14.33 10.92 6.45
CA GLY A 150 13.03 10.28 6.34
C GLY A 150 12.35 10.46 4.99
N GLY A 151 13.01 10.98 3.95
CA GLY A 151 12.51 11.02 2.57
C GLY A 151 11.20 11.79 2.37
N LEU A 152 10.77 12.60 3.34
CA LEU A 152 9.49 13.32 3.33
C LEU A 152 9.48 14.43 2.27
N GLU A 153 10.60 15.11 2.08
CA GLU A 153 10.80 16.09 1.02
C GLU A 153 11.65 15.53 -0.13
N GLY A 154 12.03 14.25 -0.03
CA GLY A 154 12.71 13.46 -1.05
C GLY A 154 11.74 12.55 -1.83
N MET A 155 11.92 11.24 -1.73
CA MET A 155 11.17 10.25 -2.51
C MET A 155 9.65 10.38 -2.34
N LYS A 156 9.15 10.70 -1.13
CA LYS A 156 7.71 10.86 -0.88
C LYS A 156 7.05 11.83 -1.86
N LEU A 157 7.63 13.00 -2.05
CA LEU A 157 7.10 13.98 -3.00
C LEU A 157 7.45 13.63 -4.44
N PHE A 158 8.60 13.00 -4.68
CA PHE A 158 9.00 12.59 -6.02
C PHE A 158 8.00 11.61 -6.64
N VAL A 159 7.55 10.59 -5.89
CA VAL A 159 6.60 9.57 -6.41
C VAL A 159 5.22 10.16 -6.78
N GLU A 160 4.87 11.32 -6.23
CA GLU A 160 3.62 12.03 -6.54
C GLU A 160 3.71 12.86 -7.83
N THR A 161 4.92 13.07 -8.37
CA THR A 161 5.14 13.91 -9.56
C THR A 161 4.69 13.23 -10.86
N PRO A 162 4.24 14.01 -11.87
CA PRO A 162 4.05 13.50 -13.23
C PRO A 162 5.32 12.90 -13.84
N GLU A 163 6.50 13.42 -13.46
CA GLU A 163 7.81 12.96 -13.91
C GLU A 163 8.09 11.53 -13.46
N PHE A 164 7.82 11.21 -12.19
CA PHE A 164 7.94 9.85 -11.68
C PHE A 164 6.94 8.90 -12.35
N ARG A 165 5.67 9.32 -12.52
CA ARG A 165 4.66 8.52 -13.24
C ARG A 165 5.11 8.15 -14.66
N LYS A 166 5.80 9.06 -15.37
CA LYS A 166 6.37 8.81 -16.71
C LYS A 166 7.49 7.77 -16.71
N LEU A 167 8.13 7.50 -15.57
CA LEU A 167 9.09 6.41 -15.46
C LEU A 167 8.39 5.05 -15.62
N ASN A 168 7.07 4.93 -15.39
CA ASN A 168 6.31 3.69 -15.57
C ASN A 168 6.90 2.50 -14.77
N ALA A 169 7.28 2.76 -13.52
CA ALA A 169 7.90 1.78 -12.63
C ALA A 169 6.97 0.58 -12.37
N ALA A 170 7.44 -0.64 -12.64
CA ALA A 170 6.73 -1.88 -12.32
C ALA A 170 7.37 -2.67 -11.19
N PHE A 171 8.64 -2.41 -10.89
CA PHE A 171 9.38 -3.03 -9.80
C PHE A 171 10.54 -2.13 -9.40
N ALA A 172 10.91 -2.16 -8.13
CA ALA A 172 12.11 -1.50 -7.63
C ALA A 172 12.98 -2.43 -6.78
N LEU A 173 14.29 -2.29 -6.93
CA LEU A 173 15.24 -2.64 -5.90
C LEU A 173 15.60 -1.35 -5.15
N ASP A 174 15.52 -1.41 -3.84
CA ASP A 174 15.86 -0.31 -2.94
C ASP A 174 17.01 -0.70 -2.03
N GLU A 175 17.47 0.21 -1.18
CA GLU A 175 18.48 -0.10 -0.18
C GLU A 175 18.08 -1.29 0.69
N GLY A 176 19.08 -2.11 1.01
CA GLY A 176 18.98 -3.14 2.01
C GLY A 176 20.15 -3.02 2.98
N MET A 177 20.32 -4.02 3.82
CA MET A 177 21.39 -4.05 4.79
C MET A 177 22.47 -5.05 4.39
N VAL A 178 23.73 -4.72 4.67
CA VAL A 178 24.84 -5.67 4.54
C VAL A 178 24.63 -6.89 5.44
N SER A 179 25.22 -8.03 5.06
CA SER A 179 25.20 -9.23 5.88
C SER A 179 26.54 -9.51 6.52
N GLU A 180 26.56 -9.89 7.80
CA GLU A 180 27.80 -10.27 8.51
C GLU A 180 28.26 -11.70 8.16
N ASN A 181 27.45 -12.45 7.41
CA ASN A 181 27.70 -13.81 6.97
C ASN A 181 27.40 -13.95 5.48
N ASN A 182 27.56 -15.15 4.94
CA ASN A 182 27.32 -15.47 3.53
C ASN A 182 25.84 -15.73 3.19
N THR A 183 24.91 -15.07 3.89
CA THR A 183 23.47 -15.15 3.63
C THR A 183 22.98 -13.79 3.14
N ALA A 184 22.39 -13.77 1.96
CA ALA A 184 21.72 -12.62 1.40
C ALA A 184 20.45 -12.27 2.19
N LYS A 185 20.13 -10.99 2.32
CA LYS A 185 18.92 -10.50 3.00
C LYS A 185 18.09 -9.68 2.02
N ALA A 186 16.83 -10.08 1.82
CA ALA A 186 15.85 -9.33 1.06
C ALA A 186 14.80 -8.72 2.00
N PHE A 187 14.61 -7.41 1.91
CA PHE A 187 13.66 -6.68 2.73
C PHE A 187 12.40 -6.37 1.94
N TYR A 188 11.26 -6.87 2.40
CA TYR A 188 10.01 -6.76 1.66
C TYR A 188 9.06 -5.67 2.19
N GLY A 189 9.47 -5.00 3.27
CA GLY A 189 8.80 -3.85 3.86
C GLY A 189 9.61 -3.30 5.02
N GLU A 190 9.11 -2.25 5.66
CA GLU A 190 9.69 -1.67 6.88
C GLU A 190 8.62 -1.60 7.98
N LYS A 191 9.06 -1.52 9.24
CA LYS A 191 8.15 -1.23 10.35
C LYS A 191 7.70 0.21 10.29
N ARG A 192 6.42 0.48 10.59
CA ARG A 192 5.93 1.84 10.78
C ARG A 192 6.48 2.44 12.07
N GLY A 193 7.15 3.57 11.95
CA GLY A 193 7.48 4.44 13.07
C GLY A 193 6.28 5.21 13.57
N TRP A 194 6.04 5.14 14.88
CA TRP A 194 5.16 6.07 15.57
C TRP A 194 5.84 6.58 16.83
N LYS A 195 6.27 7.83 16.77
CA LYS A 195 6.86 8.59 17.87
C LYS A 195 5.83 9.59 18.34
N PHE A 196 5.48 9.56 19.61
CA PHE A 196 4.42 10.41 20.13
C PHE A 196 4.68 10.84 21.57
N GLU A 197 4.19 12.03 21.89
CA GLU A 197 4.15 12.56 23.25
C GLU A 197 2.80 12.23 23.87
N VAL A 198 2.80 11.81 25.13
CA VAL A 198 1.59 11.68 25.95
C VAL A 198 1.65 12.72 27.05
N HIS A 199 0.77 13.71 26.96
CA HIS A 199 0.60 14.76 27.94
C HIS A 199 -0.42 14.31 28.98
N CYS A 200 0.01 14.22 30.23
CA CYS A 200 -0.79 13.80 31.36
C CYS A 200 -1.03 15.01 32.27
N THR A 201 -2.20 15.64 32.15
CA THR A 201 -2.58 16.78 33.02
C THR A 201 -3.25 16.26 34.29
N GLY A 202 -2.96 16.83 35.46
CA GLY A 202 -3.62 16.48 36.73
C GLY A 202 -3.79 17.69 37.65
N GLU A 203 -4.40 17.46 38.81
CA GLU A 203 -4.59 18.52 39.80
C GLU A 203 -3.26 18.92 40.45
N MET A 204 -3.02 20.24 40.52
CA MET A 204 -1.87 20.79 41.22
C MET A 204 -2.17 20.99 42.70
N GLY A 205 -1.15 20.88 43.54
CA GLY A 205 -1.32 21.03 44.99
C GLY A 205 -0.01 21.07 45.74
N HIS A 206 -0.08 21.25 47.06
CA HIS A 206 1.08 21.11 47.93
C HIS A 206 1.48 19.63 48.00
N GLY A 207 2.78 19.31 47.96
CA GLY A 207 3.29 17.93 47.96
C GLY A 207 3.00 17.11 49.23
N SER A 208 2.37 17.72 50.24
CA SER A 208 1.87 17.03 51.45
C SER A 208 0.41 16.57 51.33
N LEU A 209 -0.26 16.86 50.21
CA LEU A 209 -1.62 16.44 49.93
C LEU A 209 -1.62 15.10 49.18
N LEU A 210 -2.65 14.29 49.40
CA LEU A 210 -2.88 13.03 48.70
C LEU A 210 -4.04 13.24 47.71
N LEU A 211 -3.74 13.96 46.63
CA LEU A 211 -4.71 14.18 45.56
C LEU A 211 -4.79 12.93 44.68
N ASP A 212 -5.98 12.60 44.22
CA ASP A 212 -6.20 11.54 43.22
C ASP A 212 -6.06 12.10 41.80
N ASN A 213 -5.84 11.20 40.83
CA ASN A 213 -5.82 11.52 39.39
C ASN A 213 -4.76 12.58 39.02
N THR A 214 -3.63 12.55 39.73
CA THR A 214 -2.48 13.44 39.49
C THR A 214 -1.80 13.10 38.16
N ALA A 215 -1.04 14.06 37.63
CA ALA A 215 -0.21 13.81 36.45
C ALA A 215 0.78 12.65 36.67
N GLY A 216 1.28 12.48 37.89
CA GLY A 216 2.22 11.43 38.26
C GLY A 216 1.59 10.03 38.22
N GLU A 217 0.40 9.85 38.80
CA GLU A 217 -0.32 8.56 38.78
C GLU A 217 -0.67 8.12 37.36
N LYS A 218 -1.04 9.05 36.49
CA LYS A 218 -1.31 8.78 35.06
C LYS A 218 -0.07 8.27 34.34
N VAL A 219 1.06 8.94 34.55
CA VAL A 219 2.35 8.51 33.97
C VAL A 219 2.75 7.15 34.52
N GLU A 220 2.62 6.91 35.83
CA GLU A 220 2.91 5.61 36.43
C GLU A 220 2.09 4.49 35.77
N TYR A 221 0.77 4.71 35.63
CA TYR A 221 -0.13 3.76 34.98
C TYR A 221 0.32 3.44 33.54
N LEU A 222 0.56 4.48 32.74
CA LEU A 222 0.96 4.34 31.34
C LEU A 222 2.30 3.62 31.20
N LEU A 223 3.30 4.00 32.00
CA LEU A 223 4.60 3.34 31.98
C LEU A 223 4.49 1.86 32.35
N ASN A 224 3.68 1.53 33.35
CA ASN A 224 3.43 0.12 33.70
C ASN A 224 2.82 -0.66 32.53
N LYS A 225 1.87 -0.09 31.79
CA LYS A 225 1.28 -0.72 30.60
C LYS A 225 2.31 -0.89 29.48
N PHE A 226 3.05 0.17 29.14
CA PHE A 226 4.08 0.12 28.10
C PHE A 226 5.18 -0.89 28.42
N TYR A 227 5.67 -0.94 29.66
CA TYR A 227 6.72 -1.91 30.04
C TYR A 227 6.20 -3.34 30.12
N LYS A 228 4.94 -3.55 30.53
CA LYS A 228 4.31 -4.88 30.46
C LYS A 228 4.21 -5.36 29.01
N PHE A 229 3.74 -4.51 28.10
CA PHE A 229 3.67 -4.82 26.67
C PHE A 229 5.05 -5.09 26.09
N ARG A 230 6.02 -4.21 26.35
CA ARG A 230 7.42 -4.38 25.92
C ARG A 230 8.02 -5.70 26.40
N ASN A 231 7.73 -6.12 27.62
CA ASN A 231 8.23 -7.40 28.14
C ASN A 231 7.59 -8.60 27.43
N ALA A 232 6.31 -8.52 27.05
CA ALA A 232 5.67 -9.55 26.23
C ALA A 232 6.33 -9.63 24.84
N GLU A 233 6.58 -8.49 24.19
CA GLU A 233 7.27 -8.43 22.89
C GLU A 233 8.71 -8.95 22.98
N LYS A 234 9.43 -8.73 24.09
CA LYS A 234 10.75 -9.33 24.33
C LYS A 234 10.71 -10.86 24.46
N ILE A 235 9.68 -11.40 25.09
CA ILE A 235 9.48 -12.85 25.19
C ILE A 235 9.24 -13.41 23.78
N LEU A 236 8.34 -12.78 23.03
CA LEU A 236 8.05 -13.15 21.63
C LEU A 236 9.31 -13.13 20.76
N LEU A 237 10.14 -12.09 20.92
CA LEU A 237 11.42 -11.96 20.23
C LEU A 237 12.38 -13.11 20.58
N ASN A 238 12.49 -13.46 21.86
CA ASN A 238 13.37 -14.55 22.29
C ASN A 238 12.90 -15.92 21.78
N GLU A 239 11.57 -16.13 21.70
CA GLU A 239 10.95 -17.37 21.22
C GLU A 239 11.07 -17.52 19.70
N MET A 240 10.77 -16.45 18.96
CA MET A 240 10.76 -16.49 17.48
C MET A 240 12.13 -16.21 16.87
N GLN A 241 13.03 -15.56 17.60
CA GLN A 241 14.30 -15.02 17.10
C GLN A 241 14.15 -14.16 15.83
N ASN A 242 12.97 -13.55 15.65
CA ASN A 242 12.64 -12.75 14.49
C ASN A 242 12.16 -11.37 14.92
N TRP A 243 12.90 -10.35 14.49
CA TRP A 243 12.56 -8.96 14.79
C TRP A 243 11.36 -8.47 13.97
N ASP A 244 11.07 -9.03 12.80
CA ASP A 244 10.03 -8.58 11.87
C ASP A 244 8.67 -8.46 12.55
N ASN A 245 8.33 -9.45 13.37
CA ASN A 245 6.99 -9.61 13.93
C ASN A 245 6.81 -8.91 15.29
N VAL A 246 7.86 -8.32 15.88
CA VAL A 246 7.75 -7.71 17.20
C VAL A 246 7.58 -6.21 17.14
N THR A 247 6.75 -5.67 18.03
CA THR A 247 6.60 -4.23 18.22
C THR A 247 7.65 -3.76 19.23
N THR A 248 8.50 -2.83 18.81
CA THR A 248 9.45 -2.19 19.74
C THR A 248 8.82 -0.94 20.31
N VAL A 249 8.95 -0.74 21.63
CA VAL A 249 8.44 0.44 22.34
C VAL A 249 9.45 0.86 23.39
N ASN A 250 9.86 2.12 23.37
CA ASN A 250 10.81 2.67 24.35
C ASN A 250 10.37 4.06 24.82
N LEU A 251 10.47 4.28 26.14
CA LEU A 251 10.40 5.62 26.74
C LEU A 251 11.70 6.36 26.41
N THR A 252 11.61 7.47 25.69
CA THR A 252 12.78 8.24 25.26
C THR A 252 12.93 9.56 26.00
N MET A 253 11.84 10.14 26.48
CA MET A 253 11.86 11.36 27.30
C MET A 253 10.76 11.36 28.36
N ILE A 254 11.02 12.00 29.50
CA ILE A 254 10.04 12.37 30.51
C ILE A 254 10.30 13.81 30.95
N LYS A 255 9.25 14.64 31.02
CA LYS A 255 9.32 16.07 31.36
C LYS A 255 8.19 16.43 32.31
N GLY A 256 8.43 17.32 33.27
CA GLY A 256 7.39 17.89 34.14
C GLY A 256 7.90 18.23 35.54
N GLY A 257 7.09 18.99 36.28
CA GLY A 257 7.44 19.53 37.60
C GLY A 257 8.17 20.88 37.55
N VAL A 258 7.94 21.69 38.59
CA VAL A 258 8.49 23.06 38.70
C VAL A 258 9.26 23.25 40.00
N GLN A 259 8.76 22.70 41.11
CA GLN A 259 9.35 22.89 42.44
C GLN A 259 9.13 21.64 43.30
N ALA A 260 10.10 21.30 44.15
CA ALA A 260 10.14 20.03 44.88
C ALA A 260 8.96 19.78 45.84
N ASN A 261 8.25 20.82 46.29
CA ASN A 261 7.11 20.71 47.21
C ASN A 261 5.75 20.96 46.53
N VAL A 262 5.68 20.92 45.20
CA VAL A 262 4.45 21.16 44.44
C VAL A 262 4.13 19.95 43.56
N ILE A 263 2.91 19.44 43.65
CA ILE A 263 2.37 18.41 42.75
C ILE A 263 2.25 19.03 41.35
N PRO A 264 2.90 18.46 40.32
CA PRO A 264 2.92 19.06 38.99
C PRO A 264 1.54 19.06 38.32
N PRO A 265 1.18 20.14 37.60
CA PRO A 265 -0.06 20.17 36.82
C PRO A 265 0.01 19.27 35.56
N GLU A 266 1.22 18.95 35.09
CA GLU A 266 1.43 18.13 33.90
C GLU A 266 2.76 17.37 33.98
N PHE A 267 2.74 16.15 33.43
CA PHE A 267 3.92 15.44 32.96
C PHE A 267 3.72 15.05 31.50
N THR A 268 4.81 15.06 30.72
CA THR A 268 4.84 14.58 29.35
C THR A 268 5.84 13.43 29.25
N ILE A 269 5.42 12.32 28.65
CA ILE A 269 6.31 11.22 28.26
C ILE A 269 6.39 11.11 26.75
N VAL A 270 7.54 10.73 26.21
CA VAL A 270 7.71 10.49 24.78
C VAL A 270 8.04 9.03 24.54
N ILE A 271 7.25 8.41 23.67
CA ILE A 271 7.38 7.01 23.29
C ILE A 271 7.85 6.94 21.84
N ASP A 272 8.92 6.18 21.60
CA ASP A 272 9.34 5.75 20.25
C ASP A 272 8.90 4.30 20.06
N SER A 273 8.06 4.08 19.05
CA SER A 273 7.61 2.74 18.68
C SER A 273 7.85 2.44 17.21
N ARG A 274 8.27 1.19 16.93
CA ARG A 274 8.35 0.62 15.58
C ARG A 274 7.45 -0.59 15.53
N VAL A 275 6.43 -0.52 14.69
CA VAL A 275 5.31 -1.46 14.67
C VAL A 275 5.23 -2.14 13.31
N PRO A 276 5.11 -3.48 13.25
CA PRO A 276 4.78 -4.17 12.01
C PRO A 276 3.49 -3.63 11.41
N VAL A 277 3.41 -3.52 10.08
CA VAL A 277 2.31 -2.83 9.36
C VAL A 277 0.95 -3.41 9.77
N GLU A 278 0.86 -4.73 9.82
CA GLU A 278 -0.35 -5.48 10.18
C GLU A 278 -0.77 -5.33 11.65
N LYS A 279 0.15 -4.92 12.53
CA LYS A 279 -0.11 -4.71 13.97
C LYS A 279 -0.40 -3.25 14.32
N PHE A 280 -0.18 -2.32 13.40
CA PHE A 280 -0.20 -0.89 13.72
C PHE A 280 -1.54 -0.43 14.28
N VAL A 281 -2.65 -0.78 13.62
CA VAL A 281 -4.00 -0.34 14.04
C VAL A 281 -4.37 -0.88 15.43
N ALA A 282 -4.01 -2.13 15.70
CA ALA A 282 -4.24 -2.75 17.01
C ALA A 282 -3.39 -2.08 18.10
N PHE A 283 -2.10 -1.84 17.83
CA PHE A 283 -1.21 -1.16 18.77
C PHE A 283 -1.66 0.27 19.05
N GLU A 284 -2.02 1.04 18.02
CA GLU A 284 -2.56 2.40 18.19
C GLU A 284 -3.82 2.42 19.04
N SER A 285 -4.74 1.50 18.79
CA SER A 285 -5.97 1.38 19.57
C SER A 285 -5.67 1.03 21.04
N GLN A 286 -4.72 0.12 21.26
CA GLN A 286 -4.28 -0.29 22.59
C GLN A 286 -3.67 0.88 23.38
N VAL A 287 -2.84 1.73 22.73
CA VAL A 287 -2.27 2.93 23.35
C VAL A 287 -3.36 3.94 23.71
N ASN A 288 -4.32 4.18 22.81
CA ASN A 288 -5.45 5.04 23.08
C ASN A 288 -6.29 4.54 24.26
N GLN A 289 -6.49 3.22 24.35
CA GLN A 289 -7.20 2.60 25.46
C GLN A 289 -6.45 2.77 26.79
N TRP A 290 -5.13 2.56 26.82
CA TRP A 290 -4.33 2.81 28.04
C TRP A 290 -4.40 4.28 28.49
N CYS A 291 -4.45 5.23 27.55
CA CYS A 291 -4.64 6.65 27.88
C CYS A 291 -6.02 6.93 28.45
N LYS A 292 -7.09 6.30 27.94
CA LYS A 292 -8.44 6.41 28.53
C LYS A 292 -8.49 5.82 29.94
N GLU A 293 -7.83 4.69 30.16
CA GLU A 293 -7.79 4.01 31.46
C GLU A 293 -6.97 4.75 32.52
N ALA A 294 -5.93 5.47 32.10
CA ALA A 294 -5.06 6.23 32.99
C ALA A 294 -5.77 7.42 33.65
N GLY A 295 -6.81 7.98 33.03
CA GLY A 295 -7.66 9.02 33.61
C GLY A 295 -8.13 10.07 32.60
N THR A 296 -8.65 11.18 33.13
CA THR A 296 -9.10 12.32 32.32
C THR A 296 -7.94 13.24 31.91
N ALA A 297 -8.15 14.10 30.90
CA ALA A 297 -7.18 15.13 30.48
C ALA A 297 -5.79 14.57 30.08
N ILE A 298 -5.81 13.51 29.27
CA ILE A 298 -4.63 12.97 28.59
C ILE A 298 -4.74 13.25 27.11
N THR A 299 -3.68 13.77 26.49
CA THR A 299 -3.63 14.02 25.05
C THR A 299 -2.39 13.39 24.43
N ILE A 300 -2.56 12.77 23.28
CA ILE A 300 -1.46 12.22 22.48
C ILE A 300 -1.14 13.19 21.35
N VAL A 301 0.13 13.53 21.20
CA VAL A 301 0.65 14.34 20.09
C VAL A 301 1.64 13.51 19.30
N SER A 302 1.30 13.15 18.06
CA SER A 302 2.24 12.45 17.18
C SER A 302 3.36 13.39 16.75
N LEU A 303 4.60 13.04 17.09
CA LEU A 303 5.81 13.72 16.61
C LEU A 303 6.19 13.22 15.22
N VAL A 304 6.10 11.89 15.04
CA VAL A 304 6.28 11.20 13.75
C VAL A 304 5.25 10.08 13.71
N LYS A 305 4.54 9.96 12.60
CA LYS A 305 3.66 8.82 12.33
C LYS A 305 3.78 8.49 10.86
N ASP A 306 4.54 7.45 10.56
CA ASP A 306 4.79 7.04 9.18
C ASP A 306 3.47 6.65 8.50
N ASP A 307 3.35 6.91 7.20
CA ASP A 307 2.19 6.48 6.41
C ASP A 307 2.16 4.95 6.27
N GLU A 308 0.99 4.42 5.92
CA GLU A 308 0.87 3.00 5.62
C GLU A 308 1.44 2.69 4.22
N ALA A 309 2.35 1.72 4.16
CA ALA A 309 2.87 1.17 2.92
C ALA A 309 2.73 -0.36 2.97
N PRO A 310 2.10 -0.99 1.96
CA PRO A 310 1.95 -2.43 1.96
C PRO A 310 3.31 -3.13 1.82
N ASN A 311 3.41 -4.31 2.40
CA ASN A 311 4.53 -5.22 2.19
C ASN A 311 4.50 -5.79 0.76
N THR A 312 5.68 -5.90 0.14
CA THR A 312 5.83 -6.62 -1.14
C THR A 312 5.51 -8.09 -0.94
N LEU A 313 4.68 -8.67 -1.81
CA LEU A 313 4.36 -10.10 -1.76
C LEU A 313 5.60 -10.94 -2.11
N MET A 314 5.96 -11.86 -1.20
CA MET A 314 7.13 -12.75 -1.32
C MET A 314 6.74 -14.19 -1.72
N ASN A 315 5.82 -14.30 -2.68
CA ASN A 315 5.34 -15.59 -3.20
C ASN A 315 5.29 -15.61 -4.75
N GLU A 316 4.92 -16.74 -5.33
CA GLU A 316 4.90 -17.00 -6.77
C GLU A 316 3.95 -16.10 -7.58
N THR A 317 3.02 -15.41 -6.93
CA THR A 317 2.14 -14.43 -7.58
C THR A 317 2.91 -13.16 -7.97
N ASN A 318 3.99 -12.84 -7.24
CA ASN A 318 4.88 -11.75 -7.58
C ASN A 318 5.97 -12.24 -8.55
N ILE A 319 5.82 -11.86 -9.83
CA ILE A 319 6.75 -12.27 -10.89
C ILE A 319 8.17 -11.73 -10.69
N PHE A 320 8.32 -10.57 -10.05
CA PHE A 320 9.62 -9.95 -9.82
C PHE A 320 10.34 -10.61 -8.65
N TRP A 321 9.62 -10.92 -7.57
CA TRP A 321 10.15 -11.74 -6.49
C TRP A 321 10.64 -13.10 -7.01
N THR A 322 9.83 -13.77 -7.82
CA THR A 322 10.23 -15.09 -8.36
C THR A 322 11.48 -14.98 -9.24
N ALA A 323 11.61 -13.91 -10.03
CA ALA A 323 12.80 -13.67 -10.86
C ALA A 323 14.04 -13.34 -10.01
N PHE A 324 13.87 -12.48 -9.00
CA PHE A 324 14.91 -12.13 -8.03
C PHE A 324 15.40 -13.38 -7.29
N LYS A 325 14.48 -14.14 -6.70
CA LYS A 325 14.81 -15.37 -5.96
C LYS A 325 15.51 -16.39 -6.86
N ALA A 326 15.05 -16.58 -8.09
CA ALA A 326 15.69 -17.49 -9.03
C ALA A 326 17.14 -17.09 -9.38
N ALA A 327 17.43 -15.78 -9.43
CA ALA A 327 18.79 -15.30 -9.63
C ALA A 327 19.68 -15.61 -8.42
N ILE A 328 19.20 -15.34 -7.21
CA ILE A 328 19.92 -15.68 -5.97
C ILE A 328 20.14 -17.20 -5.84
N ASP A 329 19.11 -18.00 -6.09
CA ASP A 329 19.19 -19.47 -6.05
C ASP A 329 20.23 -19.99 -7.07
N SER A 330 20.35 -19.37 -8.25
CA SER A 330 21.32 -19.78 -9.27
C SER A 330 22.77 -19.56 -8.85
N LEU A 331 23.01 -18.64 -7.91
CA LEU A 331 24.31 -18.34 -7.34
C LEU A 331 24.63 -19.24 -6.14
N ASN A 332 23.70 -20.11 -5.72
CA ASN A 332 23.80 -20.94 -4.51
C ASN A 332 24.03 -20.11 -3.23
N ILE A 333 23.50 -18.89 -3.19
CA ILE A 333 23.56 -18.01 -2.02
C ILE A 333 22.30 -18.24 -1.18
N PRO A 334 22.42 -18.57 0.13
CA PRO A 334 21.29 -18.59 1.04
C PRO A 334 20.58 -17.24 1.08
N LEU A 335 19.25 -17.24 1.11
CA LEU A 335 18.43 -16.03 1.13
C LEU A 335 17.47 -16.06 2.31
N GLU A 336 17.50 -14.99 3.11
CA GLU A 336 16.50 -14.73 4.13
C GLU A 336 15.66 -13.50 3.75
N THR A 337 14.39 -13.53 4.13
CA THR A 337 13.45 -12.42 3.90
C THR A 337 13.07 -11.79 5.22
N HIS A 338 13.19 -10.46 5.31
CA HIS A 338 13.00 -9.70 6.55
C HIS A 338 12.14 -8.46 6.34
N ILE A 339 11.59 -7.90 7.42
CA ILE A 339 11.07 -6.53 7.46
C ILE A 339 12.17 -5.64 8.01
N HIS A 340 12.50 -4.57 7.28
CA HIS A 340 13.54 -3.65 7.68
C HIS A 340 13.14 -2.91 8.97
N VAL A 341 14.08 -2.80 9.91
CA VAL A 341 13.86 -2.12 11.19
C VAL A 341 14.03 -0.60 11.08
N GLY A 342 14.87 -0.16 10.12
CA GLY A 342 14.99 1.23 9.70
C GLY A 342 13.95 1.55 8.62
N ASN A 343 13.78 2.85 8.36
CA ASN A 343 12.93 3.33 7.29
C ASN A 343 13.77 3.40 6.00
N THR A 344 13.20 3.05 4.84
CA THR A 344 13.83 3.20 3.52
C THR A 344 12.86 3.81 2.51
N ASP A 345 13.35 4.43 1.45
CA ASP A 345 12.50 5.05 0.41
C ASP A 345 11.54 4.08 -0.30
N GLY A 346 11.79 2.78 -0.20
CA GLY A 346 10.95 1.69 -0.69
C GLY A 346 9.52 1.74 -0.18
N ARG A 347 9.27 2.32 1.01
CA ARG A 347 7.90 2.54 1.52
C ARG A 347 7.09 3.48 0.63
N TYR A 348 7.71 4.52 0.08
CA TYR A 348 7.03 5.49 -0.78
C TYR A 348 6.74 4.89 -2.16
N LEU A 349 7.66 4.06 -2.67
CA LEU A 349 7.45 3.29 -3.90
C LEU A 349 6.29 2.29 -3.75
N ARG A 350 6.23 1.55 -2.64
CA ARG A 350 5.13 0.61 -2.38
C ARG A 350 3.80 1.32 -2.12
N ALA A 351 3.81 2.50 -1.48
CA ALA A 351 2.61 3.30 -1.27
C ALA A 351 1.94 3.73 -2.58
N VAL A 352 2.71 3.93 -3.67
CA VAL A 352 2.17 4.20 -5.01
C VAL A 352 2.00 2.94 -5.88
N GLY A 353 2.07 1.76 -5.28
CA GLY A 353 1.79 0.48 -5.94
C GLY A 353 2.96 -0.14 -6.70
N VAL A 354 4.21 0.32 -6.49
CA VAL A 354 5.41 -0.29 -7.07
C VAL A 354 5.98 -1.32 -6.08
N PRO A 355 5.89 -2.64 -6.37
CA PRO A 355 6.52 -3.64 -5.52
C PRO A 355 8.02 -3.40 -5.42
N THR A 356 8.53 -3.37 -4.20
CA THR A 356 9.91 -2.96 -3.90
C THR A 356 10.56 -3.95 -2.95
N ILE A 357 11.78 -4.37 -3.28
CA ILE A 357 12.61 -5.22 -2.42
C ILE A 357 13.87 -4.44 -2.06
N GLY A 358 14.09 -4.21 -0.77
CA GLY A 358 15.36 -3.71 -0.25
C GLY A 358 16.42 -4.80 -0.32
N PHE A 359 17.57 -4.50 -0.92
CA PHE A 359 18.62 -5.50 -1.13
C PHE A 359 20.02 -4.89 -1.19
N SER A 360 20.96 -5.49 -0.47
CA SER A 360 22.39 -5.23 -0.63
C SER A 360 23.11 -6.55 -0.98
N PRO A 361 23.93 -6.57 -2.04
CA PRO A 361 24.71 -7.76 -2.39
C PRO A 361 25.96 -7.93 -1.52
N ILE A 362 26.25 -7.00 -0.61
CA ILE A 362 27.42 -7.03 0.27
C ILE A 362 27.18 -8.00 1.43
N MET A 363 28.03 -9.03 1.51
CA MET A 363 28.01 -10.06 2.54
C MET A 363 29.34 -10.08 3.30
N ASN A 364 29.44 -10.97 4.30
CA ASN A 364 30.63 -11.13 5.14
C ASN A 364 31.22 -9.82 5.70
N THR A 365 30.37 -8.80 5.88
CA THR A 365 30.78 -7.44 6.25
C THR A 365 30.08 -7.06 7.54
N LYS A 366 30.86 -6.62 8.53
CA LYS A 366 30.33 -6.16 9.81
C LYS A 366 29.41 -4.95 9.59
N ILE A 367 28.22 -4.99 10.18
CA ILE A 367 27.26 -3.87 10.06
C ILE A 367 27.82 -2.67 10.84
N ARG A 368 28.09 -1.57 10.11
CA ARG A 368 28.62 -0.31 10.64
C ARG A 368 27.96 0.92 9.99
N ALA A 369 26.84 0.76 9.30
CA ALA A 369 26.02 1.88 8.85
C ALA A 369 25.75 2.84 10.04
N HIS A 370 25.96 4.13 9.80
CA HIS A 370 25.88 5.22 10.79
C HIS A 370 26.92 5.21 11.92
N ASP A 371 27.78 4.19 12.02
CA ASP A 371 28.88 4.13 13.01
C ASP A 371 30.18 4.75 12.45
N ASN A 372 31.21 4.85 13.29
CA ASN A 372 32.55 5.23 12.90
C ASN A 372 33.29 4.06 12.23
N ASP A 373 34.25 4.39 11.36
CA ASP A 373 35.01 3.43 10.56
C ASP A 373 34.10 2.47 9.78
N GLU A 374 33.05 3.02 9.18
CA GLU A 374 32.23 2.31 8.20
C GLU A 374 33.13 1.86 7.03
N TYR A 375 33.01 0.59 6.64
CA TYR A 375 33.88 -0.01 5.63
C TYR A 375 33.18 -1.11 4.83
N VAL A 376 33.71 -1.37 3.65
CA VAL A 376 33.40 -2.55 2.81
C VAL A 376 34.71 -3.03 2.20
N ASN A 377 34.94 -4.34 2.18
CA ASN A 377 36.11 -4.93 1.52
C ASN A 377 35.98 -4.82 0.00
N GLU A 378 37.07 -4.51 -0.71
CA GLU A 378 37.06 -4.37 -2.17
C GLU A 378 36.55 -5.64 -2.89
N ASN A 379 36.83 -6.83 -2.35
CA ASN A 379 36.36 -8.09 -2.93
C ASN A 379 34.85 -8.30 -2.73
N GLU A 380 34.30 -7.85 -1.60
CA GLU A 380 32.86 -7.88 -1.35
C GLU A 380 32.11 -6.85 -2.20
N PHE A 381 32.72 -5.68 -2.45
CA PHE A 381 32.19 -4.71 -3.41
C PHE A 381 32.20 -5.26 -4.84
N LEU A 382 33.31 -5.83 -5.28
CA LEU A 382 33.43 -6.40 -6.62
C LEU A 382 32.54 -7.62 -6.80
N ASN A 383 32.39 -8.42 -5.73
CA ASN A 383 31.63 -9.64 -5.63
C ASN A 383 31.82 -10.50 -6.88
N GLU A 384 32.88 -11.34 -6.93
CA GLU A 384 33.43 -12.01 -8.14
C GLU A 384 32.42 -12.68 -9.10
N HIS A 385 31.15 -12.86 -8.70
CA HIS A 385 30.07 -13.48 -9.46
C HIS A 385 28.92 -12.50 -9.83
N GLY A 386 29.03 -11.22 -9.47
CA GLY A 386 28.08 -10.15 -9.75
C GLY A 386 26.65 -10.55 -9.44
N ILE A 387 26.25 -10.55 -8.17
CA ILE A 387 24.85 -10.77 -7.80
C ILE A 387 23.92 -9.87 -8.64
N ASP A 388 24.31 -8.61 -8.85
CA ASP A 388 23.59 -7.67 -9.72
C ASP A 388 23.62 -8.06 -11.21
N LEU A 389 24.68 -8.73 -11.68
CA LEU A 389 24.80 -9.24 -13.05
C LEU A 389 23.83 -10.40 -13.33
N GLU A 390 23.38 -11.14 -12.32
CA GLU A 390 22.36 -12.18 -12.48
C GLU A 390 20.95 -11.65 -12.16
N ILE A 391 20.81 -10.85 -11.09
CA ILE A 391 19.52 -10.27 -10.69
C ILE A 391 18.97 -9.37 -11.79
N LEU A 392 19.76 -8.41 -12.27
CA LEU A 392 19.26 -7.39 -13.20
C LEU A 392 18.73 -8.01 -14.50
N PRO A 393 19.46 -8.92 -15.18
CA PRO A 393 18.91 -9.63 -16.33
C PRO A 393 17.70 -10.49 -15.98
N SER A 394 17.68 -11.14 -14.81
CA SER A 394 16.55 -12.00 -14.40
C SER A 394 15.26 -11.20 -14.26
N VAL A 395 15.27 -10.11 -13.47
CA VAL A 395 14.09 -9.25 -13.27
C VAL A 395 13.68 -8.51 -14.55
N CYS A 396 14.64 -8.23 -15.45
CA CYS A 396 14.33 -7.65 -16.77
C CYS A 396 13.73 -8.66 -17.77
N LYS A 397 14.10 -9.94 -17.71
CA LYS A 397 13.74 -10.98 -18.70
C LYS A 397 12.28 -11.41 -18.62
N ARG A 398 11.69 -11.53 -17.42
CA ARG A 398 10.37 -12.18 -17.25
C ARG A 398 9.29 -11.43 -18.04
N LYS A 399 8.55 -12.15 -18.89
CA LYS A 399 7.40 -11.61 -19.65
C LYS A 399 6.29 -11.24 -18.66
N ASP A 400 5.59 -10.13 -18.94
CA ASP A 400 4.25 -9.95 -18.37
C ASP A 400 3.42 -11.14 -18.87
N LEU A 401 3.07 -12.07 -17.98
CA LEU A 401 2.25 -13.24 -18.29
C LEU A 401 0.94 -12.85 -18.99
N LEU A 402 0.44 -11.65 -18.71
CA LEU A 402 -0.73 -11.04 -19.33
C LEU A 402 -0.63 -10.94 -20.87
N LYS A 403 0.55 -10.69 -21.45
CA LYS A 403 0.70 -10.55 -22.91
C LYS A 403 0.85 -11.89 -23.66
N GLU A 404 1.19 -12.99 -23.00
CA GLU A 404 1.26 -14.32 -23.63
C GLU A 404 -0.04 -15.11 -23.60
N LEU A 405 -0.96 -14.78 -22.71
CA LEU A 405 -2.33 -15.31 -22.77
C LEU A 405 -3.07 -14.79 -24.01
N ILE A 406 -2.77 -13.59 -24.49
CA ILE A 406 -3.47 -12.96 -25.62
C ILE A 406 -3.31 -13.72 -26.96
N PRO A 407 -2.12 -14.20 -27.37
CA PRO A 407 -1.99 -15.00 -28.60
C PRO A 407 -2.44 -16.46 -28.46
N GLN A 408 -2.41 -17.03 -27.24
CA GLN A 408 -2.82 -18.42 -27.01
C GLN A 408 -4.34 -18.62 -26.98
N ILE A 409 -5.11 -17.53 -26.79
CA ILE A 409 -6.58 -17.51 -26.92
C ILE A 409 -7.04 -17.76 -28.38
N GLY A 410 -6.13 -17.70 -29.36
CA GLY A 410 -6.43 -17.90 -30.79
C GLY A 410 -6.61 -19.36 -31.27
N LYS A 411 -6.43 -20.38 -30.42
CA LYS A 411 -6.66 -21.79 -30.80
C LYS A 411 -7.69 -22.46 -29.88
N ARG A 412 -8.88 -21.86 -29.85
CA ARG A 412 -10.02 -22.23 -29.01
C ARG A 412 -10.90 -23.27 -29.70
N HIS A 413 -10.48 -24.53 -29.71
CA HIS A 413 -11.40 -25.66 -29.95
C HIS A 413 -10.92 -27.01 -29.42
N ASP A 414 -9.62 -27.19 -29.13
CA ASP A 414 -9.07 -28.49 -28.71
C ASP A 414 -8.66 -28.54 -27.21
N PHE A 415 -8.54 -27.38 -26.57
CA PHE A 415 -8.17 -27.25 -25.15
C PHE A 415 -9.38 -27.42 -24.21
N GLU A 416 -10.54 -26.86 -24.58
CA GLU A 416 -11.79 -26.98 -23.78
C GLU A 416 -12.25 -28.44 -23.67
N LYS A 417 -11.95 -29.27 -24.67
CA LYS A 417 -12.27 -30.71 -24.66
C LYS A 417 -11.33 -31.51 -23.75
N LYS A 418 -10.02 -31.24 -23.81
CA LYS A 418 -9.02 -31.91 -22.94
C LYS A 418 -9.11 -31.48 -21.47
N VAL A 419 -9.48 -30.24 -21.19
CA VAL A 419 -9.70 -29.75 -19.82
C VAL A 419 -10.99 -30.31 -19.24
N SER A 420 -12.05 -30.45 -20.03
CA SER A 420 -13.29 -31.12 -19.59
C SER A 420 -13.06 -32.60 -19.30
N GLU A 421 -12.28 -33.30 -20.14
CA GLU A 421 -11.90 -34.71 -19.92
C GLU A 421 -10.96 -34.87 -18.70
N TRP A 422 -10.06 -33.91 -18.43
CA TRP A 422 -9.19 -33.92 -17.26
C TRP A 422 -9.89 -33.55 -15.94
N MET A 423 -10.90 -32.66 -15.99
CA MET A 423 -11.70 -32.29 -14.81
C MET A 423 -12.67 -33.39 -14.39
N LEU A 424 -13.24 -34.14 -15.34
CA LEU A 424 -14.11 -35.28 -15.06
C LEU A 424 -13.37 -36.46 -14.40
N ASP A 425 -12.11 -36.72 -14.76
CA ASP A 425 -11.32 -37.80 -14.16
C ASP A 425 -10.83 -37.47 -12.74
N LYS A 426 -10.72 -36.19 -12.38
CA LYS A 426 -10.28 -35.75 -11.04
C LYS A 426 -11.44 -35.69 -10.03
N GLU A 427 -12.64 -35.31 -10.45
CA GLU A 427 -13.84 -35.31 -9.60
C GLU A 427 -14.28 -36.74 -9.20
N ILE A 428 -14.04 -37.75 -10.05
CA ILE A 428 -14.41 -39.15 -9.74
C ILE A 428 -13.42 -39.81 -8.75
N SER A 429 -12.16 -39.35 -8.70
CA SER A 429 -11.14 -39.88 -7.79
C SER A 429 -11.19 -39.27 -6.38
N GLU A 430 -11.69 -38.04 -6.22
CA GLU A 430 -11.73 -37.35 -4.93
C GLU A 430 -13.09 -37.49 -4.20
N MET A 431 -14.14 -37.98 -4.88
CA MET A 431 -15.45 -38.28 -4.26
C MET A 431 -15.56 -39.66 -3.58
N THR A 432 -14.53 -40.51 -3.61
CA THR A 432 -14.62 -41.90 -3.08
C THR A 432 -14.03 -42.13 -1.68
N THR A 433 -13.50 -41.12 -0.99
CA THR A 433 -12.82 -41.34 0.33
C THR A 433 -13.37 -40.59 1.53
N VAL A 434 -14.47 -39.84 1.41
CA VAL A 434 -15.14 -39.28 2.61
C VAL A 434 -16.67 -39.41 2.51
N SER A 435 -17.16 -40.64 2.55
CA SER A 435 -18.56 -40.90 2.91
C SER A 435 -18.65 -42.21 3.68
N ASN A 436 -18.58 -42.11 5.02
CA ASN A 436 -19.33 -42.93 5.96
C ASN A 436 -18.88 -42.61 7.39
N THR A 437 -19.63 -41.79 8.12
CA THR A 437 -20.01 -42.09 9.51
C THR A 437 -21.18 -41.18 9.94
N ASN A 438 -22.32 -41.84 10.10
CA ASN A 438 -23.57 -41.52 10.76
C ASN A 438 -23.68 -40.22 11.60
N LEU A 439 -24.73 -39.45 11.27
CA LEU A 439 -25.52 -38.64 12.18
C LEU A 439 -26.31 -39.54 13.15
N SER A 440 -25.87 -39.68 14.39
CA SER A 440 -26.74 -39.83 15.56
C SER A 440 -25.96 -39.67 16.88
N GLY A 441 -26.29 -38.61 17.62
CA GLY A 441 -26.03 -38.53 19.06
C GLY A 441 -25.30 -37.28 19.55
N ILE A 442 -25.96 -36.58 20.49
CA ILE A 442 -25.35 -35.90 21.66
C ILE A 442 -24.66 -34.55 21.31
N THR A 443 -25.37 -33.42 21.45
CA THR A 443 -25.22 -32.47 22.58
C THR A 443 -23.77 -32.26 23.00
N ASP A 444 -23.08 -31.28 22.40
CA ASP A 444 -22.06 -30.47 23.05
C ASP A 444 -21.87 -29.18 22.22
N ILE A 445 -22.09 -28.03 22.84
CA ILE A 445 -21.83 -26.71 22.27
C ILE A 445 -20.32 -26.47 22.43
N THR A 446 -19.62 -26.09 21.36
CA THR A 446 -18.18 -25.79 21.43
C THR A 446 -17.93 -24.39 22.00
N ASP A 447 -16.77 -24.16 22.64
CA ASP A 447 -16.40 -22.84 23.18
C ASP A 447 -16.31 -21.75 22.08
N GLU A 448 -16.07 -22.11 20.81
CA GLU A 448 -16.12 -21.21 19.65
C GLU A 448 -17.55 -20.77 19.29
N ASP A 449 -18.54 -21.66 19.42
CA ASP A 449 -19.95 -21.34 19.16
C ASP A 449 -20.55 -20.45 20.26
N ILE A 450 -20.09 -20.62 21.51
CA ILE A 450 -20.46 -19.79 22.66
C ILE A 450 -19.90 -18.37 22.50
N ASN A 451 -18.60 -18.25 22.19
CA ASN A 451 -17.94 -16.95 22.01
C ASN A 451 -18.50 -16.17 20.82
N THR A 452 -18.84 -16.83 19.71
CA THR A 452 -19.46 -16.17 18.55
C THR A 452 -20.84 -15.60 18.91
N THR A 453 -21.62 -16.29 19.73
CA THR A 453 -22.95 -15.83 20.17
C THR A 453 -22.85 -14.62 21.12
N GLU A 454 -21.88 -14.62 22.05
CA GLU A 454 -21.62 -13.49 22.93
C GLU A 454 -21.11 -12.26 22.16
N ASP A 455 -20.21 -12.44 21.19
CA ASP A 455 -19.70 -11.37 20.33
C ASP A 455 -20.80 -10.72 19.49
N GLN A 456 -21.71 -11.53 18.95
CA GLN A 456 -22.88 -11.04 18.23
C GLN A 456 -23.81 -10.21 19.13
N LEU A 457 -24.13 -10.70 20.32
CA LEU A 457 -24.94 -9.96 21.30
C LEU A 457 -24.25 -8.65 21.70
N TRP A 458 -22.94 -8.67 21.86
CA TRP A 458 -22.17 -7.47 22.19
C TRP A 458 -22.28 -6.40 21.10
N LEU A 459 -22.07 -6.77 19.83
CA LEU A 459 -22.16 -5.85 18.68
C LEU A 459 -23.55 -5.25 18.47
N LYS A 460 -24.60 -5.92 18.95
CA LYS A 460 -25.99 -5.40 18.91
C LYS A 460 -26.24 -4.28 19.90
N HIS A 461 -25.46 -4.20 20.96
CA HIS A 461 -25.70 -3.29 22.08
C HIS A 461 -24.57 -2.28 22.32
N ASN A 462 -23.41 -2.45 21.67
CA ASN A 462 -22.23 -1.63 21.91
C ASN A 462 -21.63 -1.12 20.59
N VAL A 463 -21.17 0.12 20.61
CA VAL A 463 -20.52 0.80 19.48
C VAL A 463 -19.09 1.24 19.79
N GLU A 464 -18.67 1.04 21.04
CA GLU A 464 -17.34 1.34 21.57
C GLU A 464 -17.00 0.30 22.65
N PRO A 465 -15.71 0.03 22.92
CA PRO A 465 -14.52 0.53 22.22
C PRO A 465 -14.39 0.03 20.77
N TRP A 466 -13.92 0.88 19.85
CA TRP A 466 -13.86 0.56 18.41
C TRP A 466 -12.95 -0.63 18.05
N ASP A 467 -11.86 -0.85 18.77
CA ASP A 467 -11.00 -2.03 18.62
C ASP A 467 -11.74 -3.32 18.94
N ILE A 468 -12.57 -3.30 19.98
CA ILE A 468 -13.45 -4.42 20.32
C ILE A 468 -14.53 -4.61 19.25
N VAL A 469 -15.07 -3.51 18.71
CA VAL A 469 -15.97 -3.57 17.55
C VAL A 469 -15.29 -4.28 16.39
N ILE A 470 -14.08 -3.87 16.00
CA ILE A 470 -13.34 -4.47 14.87
C ILE A 470 -13.06 -5.95 15.12
N GLN A 471 -12.56 -6.30 16.32
CA GLN A 471 -12.28 -7.68 16.70
C GLN A 471 -13.54 -8.54 16.61
N LYS A 472 -14.63 -8.11 17.26
CA LYS A 472 -15.89 -8.87 17.29
C LYS A 472 -16.58 -8.88 15.92
N TRP A 473 -16.43 -7.82 15.12
CA TRP A 473 -16.93 -7.77 13.75
C TRP A 473 -16.22 -8.83 12.90
N ASN A 474 -14.91 -8.98 13.11
CA ASN A 474 -14.08 -9.98 12.45
C ASN A 474 -14.47 -11.41 12.84
N THR A 475 -14.62 -11.71 14.15
CA THR A 475 -14.98 -13.05 14.65
C THR A 475 -16.39 -13.45 14.23
N THR A 476 -17.33 -12.50 14.18
CA THR A 476 -18.74 -12.79 13.85
C THR A 476 -19.05 -12.82 12.35
N PHE A 477 -18.06 -12.63 11.46
CA PHE A 477 -18.26 -12.54 10.01
C PHE A 477 -19.09 -13.70 9.44
N CYS A 478 -18.71 -14.96 9.70
CA CYS A 478 -19.41 -16.13 9.15
C CYS A 478 -20.89 -16.16 9.56
N ALA A 479 -21.17 -15.77 10.81
CA ALA A 479 -22.51 -15.76 11.36
C ALA A 479 -23.34 -14.57 10.83
N ARG A 480 -22.73 -13.38 10.67
CA ARG A 480 -23.37 -12.21 10.04
C ARG A 480 -23.66 -12.46 8.56
N HIS A 481 -22.72 -13.03 7.84
CA HIS A 481 -22.87 -13.40 6.43
C HIS A 481 -23.96 -14.45 6.23
N SER A 482 -24.03 -15.45 7.12
CA SER A 482 -25.09 -16.48 7.11
C SER A 482 -26.47 -15.92 7.46
N PHE A 483 -26.54 -14.93 8.35
CA PHE A 483 -27.78 -14.23 8.71
C PHE A 483 -28.30 -13.37 7.55
N PHE A 484 -27.41 -12.65 6.86
CA PHE A 484 -27.79 -11.76 5.77
C PHE A 484 -28.51 -12.49 4.63
N ASN A 485 -28.10 -13.73 4.29
CA ASN A 485 -28.76 -14.54 3.26
C ASN A 485 -30.25 -14.86 3.54
N LYS A 486 -30.79 -14.40 4.68
CA LYS A 486 -32.17 -14.61 5.13
C LYS A 486 -32.90 -13.30 5.47
N CYS A 487 -32.31 -12.12 5.25
CA CYS A 487 -32.94 -10.84 5.59
C CYS A 487 -32.73 -9.75 4.52
N THR A 488 -33.45 -8.65 4.66
CA THR A 488 -33.31 -7.45 3.82
C THR A 488 -32.22 -6.52 4.34
N VAL A 489 -31.75 -5.58 3.52
CA VAL A 489 -30.76 -4.56 3.93
C VAL A 489 -31.22 -3.75 5.15
N ASP A 490 -32.50 -3.35 5.20
CA ASP A 490 -33.08 -2.64 6.36
C ASP A 490 -33.09 -3.51 7.62
N GLU A 491 -33.44 -4.79 7.51
CA GLU A 491 -33.38 -5.74 8.63
C GLU A 491 -31.93 -5.95 9.11
N PHE A 492 -30.96 -6.03 8.20
CA PHE A 492 -29.56 -6.17 8.56
C PHE A 492 -29.00 -4.94 9.27
N LEU A 493 -29.33 -3.72 8.79
CA LEU A 493 -28.91 -2.48 9.44
C LEU A 493 -29.55 -2.29 10.82
N LYS A 494 -30.79 -2.78 11.01
CA LYS A 494 -31.44 -2.83 12.33
C LYS A 494 -30.80 -3.85 13.26
N GLU A 495 -30.42 -5.01 12.72
CA GLU A 495 -29.74 -6.06 13.46
C GLU A 495 -28.34 -5.65 13.91
N TRP A 496 -27.65 -4.81 13.12
CA TRP A 496 -26.29 -4.34 13.41
C TRP A 496 -26.23 -2.81 13.50
N PRO A 497 -26.70 -2.21 14.62
CA PRO A 497 -26.76 -0.76 14.79
C PRO A 497 -25.43 -0.04 14.62
N ILE A 498 -24.31 -0.75 14.85
CA ILE A 498 -22.94 -0.27 14.64
C ILE A 498 -22.68 0.21 13.21
N LEU A 499 -23.42 -0.29 12.23
CA LEU A 499 -23.33 0.20 10.86
C LEU A 499 -23.89 1.61 10.71
N ASN A 500 -24.56 2.22 11.70
CA ASN A 500 -24.92 3.64 11.66
C ASN A 500 -23.77 4.57 12.08
N ASP A 501 -22.64 4.03 12.54
CA ASP A 501 -21.47 4.81 12.95
C ASP A 501 -20.77 5.45 11.75
N LEU A 502 -20.16 6.62 11.95
CA LEU A 502 -19.41 7.34 10.91
C LEU A 502 -18.22 6.53 10.37
N ARG A 503 -17.72 5.54 11.12
CA ARG A 503 -16.60 4.66 10.76
C ARG A 503 -17.04 3.34 10.13
N ALA A 504 -18.33 3.14 9.88
CA ALA A 504 -18.87 1.90 9.31
C ALA A 504 -18.22 1.50 7.96
N GLU A 505 -17.66 2.46 7.23
CA GLU A 505 -16.81 2.20 6.05
C GLU A 505 -15.72 1.16 6.33
N ILE A 506 -15.07 1.23 7.49
CA ILE A 506 -14.01 0.28 7.88
C ILE A 506 -14.58 -1.14 7.97
N LEU A 507 -15.76 -1.29 8.56
CA LEU A 507 -16.43 -2.59 8.74
C LEU A 507 -16.87 -3.20 7.40
N ILE A 508 -17.34 -2.36 6.47
CA ILE A 508 -17.69 -2.76 5.10
C ILE A 508 -16.44 -3.21 4.35
N ASN A 509 -15.33 -2.48 4.47
CA ASN A 509 -14.07 -2.84 3.82
C ASN A 509 -13.51 -4.17 4.36
N LEU A 510 -13.57 -4.41 5.67
CA LEU A 510 -13.13 -5.67 6.28
C LEU A 510 -13.93 -6.88 5.77
N ASP A 511 -15.25 -6.77 5.71
CA ASP A 511 -16.09 -7.86 5.21
C ASP A 511 -15.89 -8.09 3.71
N PHE A 512 -15.69 -7.03 2.93
CA PHE A 512 -15.40 -7.16 1.51
C PHE A 512 -14.06 -7.84 1.26
N GLU A 513 -13.03 -7.50 2.04
CA GLU A 513 -11.71 -8.16 1.99
C GLU A 513 -11.82 -9.65 2.27
N LYS A 514 -12.68 -10.07 3.22
CA LYS A 514 -12.94 -11.50 3.45
C LYS A 514 -13.64 -12.20 2.29
N LEU A 515 -14.57 -11.51 1.63
CA LEU A 515 -15.29 -12.07 0.49
C LEU A 515 -14.40 -12.14 -0.76
N PHE A 516 -13.56 -11.12 -0.97
CA PHE A 516 -12.72 -10.98 -2.16
C PHE A 516 -11.34 -10.40 -1.80
N PRO A 517 -10.42 -11.21 -1.22
CA PRO A 517 -9.12 -10.74 -0.76
C PRO A 517 -8.27 -10.07 -1.86
N GLU A 518 -8.41 -10.56 -3.09
CA GLU A 518 -7.64 -10.05 -4.25
C GLU A 518 -8.24 -8.79 -4.90
N ALA A 519 -9.40 -8.30 -4.42
CA ALA A 519 -10.14 -7.22 -5.07
C ALA A 519 -10.19 -5.90 -4.29
N GLN A 520 -9.64 -5.84 -3.08
CA GLN A 520 -9.76 -4.70 -2.17
C GLN A 520 -9.25 -3.38 -2.76
N LEU A 521 -8.13 -3.42 -3.49
CA LEU A 521 -7.46 -2.26 -4.08
C LEU A 521 -7.79 -2.05 -5.57
N ASN A 522 -8.56 -2.95 -6.18
CA ASN A 522 -8.76 -2.98 -7.63
C ASN A 522 -9.44 -1.72 -8.18
N PHE A 523 -10.31 -1.09 -7.39
CA PHE A 523 -10.87 0.22 -7.75
C PHE A 523 -9.78 1.26 -8.00
N HIS A 524 -8.87 1.43 -7.03
CA HIS A 524 -7.79 2.40 -7.10
C HIS A 524 -6.74 2.07 -8.17
N LEU A 525 -6.50 0.78 -8.42
CA LEU A 525 -5.53 0.33 -9.42
C LEU A 525 -6.05 0.48 -10.86
N PHE A 526 -7.34 0.26 -11.09
CA PHE A 526 -7.87 0.04 -12.43
C PHE A 526 -8.86 1.09 -12.91
N TRP A 527 -9.45 1.93 -12.05
CA TRP A 527 -10.51 2.87 -12.44
C TRP A 527 -10.11 3.80 -13.60
N ASP A 528 -8.99 4.51 -13.48
CA ASP A 528 -8.53 5.46 -14.50
C ASP A 528 -8.27 4.79 -15.85
N THR A 529 -7.55 3.66 -15.84
CA THR A 529 -7.24 2.90 -17.05
C THR A 529 -8.52 2.34 -17.69
N PHE A 530 -9.42 1.81 -16.87
CA PHE A 530 -10.72 1.32 -17.31
C PHE A 530 -11.54 2.43 -17.97
N PHE A 531 -11.62 3.60 -17.34
CA PHE A 531 -12.40 4.72 -17.86
C PHE A 531 -11.87 5.20 -19.20
N GLU A 532 -10.55 5.36 -19.34
CA GLU A 532 -9.90 5.73 -20.60
C GLU A 532 -10.12 4.70 -21.73
N ILE A 533 -10.13 3.41 -21.40
CA ILE A 533 -10.45 2.35 -22.38
C ILE A 533 -11.90 2.50 -22.87
N VAL A 534 -12.86 2.67 -21.95
CA VAL A 534 -14.28 2.81 -22.34
C VAL A 534 -14.47 4.10 -23.15
N HIS A 535 -13.87 5.21 -22.70
CA HIS A 535 -13.93 6.50 -23.36
C HIS A 535 -13.29 6.47 -24.75
N SER A 536 -12.14 5.82 -24.95
CA SER A 536 -11.50 5.71 -26.28
C SER A 536 -12.30 4.84 -27.27
N ARG A 537 -13.00 3.82 -26.77
CA ARG A 537 -13.85 2.91 -27.58
C ARG A 537 -15.19 3.53 -27.93
N ARG A 538 -15.82 4.30 -27.03
CA ARG A 538 -17.22 4.79 -27.19
C ARG A 538 -17.37 6.31 -27.27
N GLY A 539 -16.37 7.09 -26.87
CA GLY A 539 -16.47 8.55 -26.75
C GLY A 539 -16.60 9.30 -28.07
N ARG A 540 -16.16 8.69 -29.19
CA ARG A 540 -16.28 9.27 -30.54
C ARG A 540 -17.73 9.35 -31.04
N ASP A 541 -18.64 8.59 -30.44
CA ASP A 541 -20.03 8.49 -30.87
C ASP A 541 -20.94 9.53 -30.19
N LEU A 542 -20.45 10.24 -29.17
CA LEU A 542 -21.21 11.23 -28.38
C LEU A 542 -21.28 12.59 -29.10
N LYS A 543 -22.48 13.19 -29.15
CA LYS A 543 -22.73 14.45 -29.89
C LYS A 543 -23.55 15.47 -29.12
N GLU A 544 -24.11 15.09 -27.98
CA GLU A 544 -24.94 15.94 -27.17
C GLU A 544 -24.11 17.06 -26.52
N PRO A 545 -24.48 18.35 -26.70
CA PRO A 545 -23.68 19.47 -26.19
C PRO A 545 -23.36 19.39 -24.69
N HIS A 546 -24.36 19.05 -23.86
CA HIS A 546 -24.18 18.92 -22.42
C HIS A 546 -23.23 17.78 -22.00
N VAL A 547 -23.07 16.74 -22.84
CA VAL A 547 -22.13 15.63 -22.59
C VAL A 547 -20.73 16.03 -23.02
N LEU A 548 -20.59 16.78 -24.12
CA LEU A 548 -19.31 17.34 -24.54
C LEU A 548 -18.77 18.35 -23.52
N ASP A 549 -19.64 19.20 -22.96
CA ASP A 549 -19.28 20.11 -21.88
C ASP A 549 -18.79 19.36 -20.63
N LEU A 550 -19.46 18.25 -20.28
CA LEU A 550 -19.02 17.36 -19.20
C LEU A 550 -17.66 16.72 -19.50
N MET A 551 -17.45 16.24 -20.71
CA MET A 551 -16.17 15.65 -21.15
C MET A 551 -15.00 16.65 -21.06
N THR A 552 -15.24 17.89 -21.48
CA THR A 552 -14.23 18.95 -21.35
C THR A 552 -14.01 19.32 -19.89
N GLY A 553 -15.08 19.50 -19.12
CA GLY A 553 -15.00 19.83 -17.70
C GLY A 553 -14.25 18.79 -16.88
N ILE A 554 -14.40 17.49 -17.16
CA ILE A 554 -13.66 16.41 -16.49
C ILE A 554 -12.14 16.58 -16.63
N ARG A 555 -11.65 17.09 -17.77
CA ARG A 555 -10.21 17.29 -18.00
C ARG A 555 -9.62 18.44 -17.18
N GLU A 556 -10.47 19.35 -16.72
CA GLU A 556 -10.09 20.53 -15.94
C GLU A 556 -10.17 20.27 -14.42
N ILE A 557 -10.71 19.13 -13.99
CA ILE A 557 -10.77 18.76 -12.56
C ILE A 557 -9.38 18.32 -12.11
N GLU A 558 -8.78 19.09 -11.21
CA GLU A 558 -7.62 18.67 -10.43
C GLU A 558 -8.09 17.85 -9.22
N GLY A 559 -7.84 16.53 -9.24
CA GLY A 559 -8.19 15.62 -8.14
C GLY A 559 -9.34 14.65 -8.46
N ASP A 560 -10.35 14.58 -7.59
CA ASP A 560 -11.41 13.57 -7.66
C ASP A 560 -12.46 13.85 -8.74
N LYS A 561 -12.42 13.04 -9.80
CA LYS A 561 -13.27 13.13 -11.00
C LYS A 561 -14.32 12.01 -11.10
N VAL A 562 -14.36 11.09 -10.14
CA VAL A 562 -15.14 9.83 -10.24
C VAL A 562 -16.64 10.08 -10.42
N ALA A 563 -17.24 11.04 -9.71
CA ALA A 563 -18.65 11.39 -9.88
C ALA A 563 -19.00 11.80 -11.32
N ALA A 564 -18.16 12.66 -11.92
CA ALA A 564 -18.36 13.14 -13.29
C ALA A 564 -18.12 12.00 -14.30
N GLU A 565 -17.12 11.14 -14.05
CA GLU A 565 -16.83 9.96 -14.85
C GLU A 565 -17.97 8.93 -14.79
N LEU A 566 -18.56 8.67 -13.62
CA LEU A 566 -19.73 7.79 -13.48
C LEU A 566 -20.92 8.29 -14.30
N VAL A 567 -21.16 9.61 -14.30
CA VAL A 567 -22.21 10.21 -15.13
C VAL A 567 -21.89 10.03 -16.60
N LEU A 568 -20.67 10.35 -17.03
CA LEU A 568 -20.24 10.20 -18.43
C LEU A 568 -20.26 8.74 -18.89
N LEU A 569 -19.91 7.80 -18.02
CA LEU A 569 -19.90 6.36 -18.32
C LEU A 569 -21.29 5.84 -18.75
N ASN A 570 -22.37 6.40 -18.19
CA ASN A 570 -23.74 6.07 -18.58
C ASN A 570 -24.13 6.60 -19.97
N TYR A 571 -23.47 7.65 -20.46
CA TYR A 571 -23.63 8.11 -21.84
C TYR A 571 -22.79 7.28 -22.80
N LEU A 572 -21.57 6.90 -22.40
CA LEU A 572 -20.69 6.02 -23.18
C LEU A 572 -21.28 4.61 -23.34
N VAL A 573 -21.98 4.13 -22.32
CA VAL A 573 -22.57 2.79 -22.27
C VAL A 573 -24.02 2.92 -21.84
N PRO A 574 -24.94 3.33 -22.74
CA PRO A 574 -26.33 3.58 -22.38
C PRO A 574 -27.09 2.29 -22.04
N PRO A 575 -28.11 2.37 -21.16
CA PRO A 575 -28.89 1.21 -20.75
C PRO A 575 -29.63 0.56 -21.93
N THR A 576 -29.48 -0.75 -22.06
CA THR A 576 -30.20 -1.57 -23.05
C THR A 576 -31.25 -2.49 -22.43
N GLY A 577 -31.26 -2.60 -21.10
CA GLY A 577 -32.23 -3.39 -20.34
C GLY A 577 -33.67 -2.90 -20.51
N LYS A 578 -34.62 -3.84 -20.46
CA LYS A 578 -36.05 -3.56 -20.48
C LYS A 578 -36.74 -4.31 -19.36
N VAL A 579 -37.67 -3.66 -18.66
CA VAL A 579 -38.48 -4.29 -17.60
C VAL A 579 -39.95 -4.26 -17.97
N LYS A 580 -40.69 -5.27 -17.51
CA LYS A 580 -42.13 -5.35 -17.70
C LYS A 580 -42.82 -4.47 -16.64
N ALA A 581 -43.50 -3.42 -17.08
CA ALA A 581 -44.29 -2.54 -16.22
C ALA A 581 -45.77 -2.69 -16.61
N GLY A 582 -46.48 -3.56 -15.90
CA GLY A 582 -47.83 -3.99 -16.28
C GLY A 582 -47.83 -4.73 -17.64
N ASN A 583 -48.61 -4.24 -18.61
CA ASN A 583 -48.70 -4.82 -19.96
C ASN A 583 -47.70 -4.22 -20.96
N LYS A 584 -46.83 -3.29 -20.56
CA LYS A 584 -45.87 -2.62 -21.45
C LYS A 584 -44.42 -2.93 -21.08
N LEU A 585 -43.57 -2.95 -22.09
CA LEU A 585 -42.12 -3.12 -21.94
C LEU A 585 -41.48 -1.73 -21.81
N TRP A 586 -40.92 -1.40 -20.64
CA TRP A 586 -40.26 -0.12 -20.37
C TRP A 586 -38.76 -0.25 -20.62
N LYS A 587 -38.20 0.63 -21.46
CA LYS A 587 -36.75 0.75 -21.67
C LYS A 587 -36.24 1.88 -20.77
N PHE A 588 -35.19 1.61 -20.00
CA PHE A 588 -34.58 2.64 -19.16
C PHE A 588 -33.90 3.73 -20.01
N SER A 589 -34.06 4.97 -19.58
CA SER A 589 -33.31 6.11 -20.08
C SER A 589 -31.92 6.19 -19.42
N THR A 590 -30.98 6.88 -20.06
CA THR A 590 -29.66 7.17 -19.49
C THR A 590 -29.76 7.90 -18.16
N LEU A 591 -30.71 8.84 -18.03
CA LEU A 591 -30.96 9.55 -16.77
C LEU A 591 -31.45 8.62 -15.67
N GLU A 592 -32.37 7.69 -15.95
CA GLU A 592 -32.78 6.69 -14.97
C GLU A 592 -31.58 5.82 -14.52
N SER A 593 -30.69 5.45 -15.45
CA SER A 593 -29.47 4.71 -15.10
C SER A 593 -28.52 5.52 -14.22
N ILE A 594 -28.28 6.79 -14.56
CA ILE A 594 -27.48 7.72 -13.74
C ILE A 594 -28.08 7.82 -12.33
N GLU A 595 -29.39 8.05 -12.23
CA GLU A 595 -30.09 8.09 -10.94
C GLU A 595 -29.98 6.78 -10.16
N GLY A 596 -29.77 5.64 -10.81
CA GLY A 596 -29.48 4.37 -10.14
C GLY A 596 -28.12 4.34 -9.42
N ILE A 597 -27.21 5.25 -9.76
CA ILE A 597 -25.84 5.29 -9.22
C ILE A 597 -25.62 6.55 -8.38
N ILE A 598 -25.95 7.72 -8.95
CA ILE A 598 -25.60 9.03 -8.42
C ILE A 598 -26.77 10.01 -8.51
N VAL A 599 -26.96 10.77 -7.43
CA VAL A 599 -27.89 11.90 -7.34
C VAL A 599 -27.09 13.15 -7.05
N HIS A 600 -27.13 14.12 -7.97
CA HIS A 600 -26.44 15.39 -7.82
C HIS A 600 -27.39 16.46 -7.27
N VAL A 601 -27.00 17.07 -6.15
CA VAL A 601 -27.72 18.17 -5.50
C VAL A 601 -26.87 19.43 -5.56
N LYS A 602 -27.42 20.55 -6.05
CA LYS A 602 -26.65 21.79 -6.21
C LYS A 602 -26.32 22.48 -4.89
N GLU A 603 -27.25 22.40 -3.93
CA GLU A 603 -27.18 23.12 -2.66
C GLU A 603 -27.50 22.19 -1.47
N PRO A 604 -26.79 22.30 -0.34
CA PRO A 604 -27.02 21.45 0.83
C PRO A 604 -28.46 21.47 1.36
N GLY A 605 -29.17 22.60 1.22
CA GLY A 605 -30.56 22.74 1.66
C GLY A 605 -31.55 21.81 0.95
N SER A 606 -31.19 21.30 -0.24
CA SER A 606 -32.06 20.43 -1.05
C SER A 606 -31.83 18.93 -0.83
N ILE A 607 -30.88 18.52 0.03
CA ILE A 607 -30.54 17.10 0.26
C ILE A 607 -31.77 16.30 0.71
N HIS A 608 -32.50 16.80 1.72
CA HIS A 608 -33.68 16.10 2.26
C HIS A 608 -34.77 15.95 1.21
N ALA A 609 -35.00 16.98 0.39
CA ALA A 609 -35.98 16.93 -0.69
C ALA A 609 -35.57 15.93 -1.78
N ALA A 610 -34.29 15.88 -2.14
CA ALA A 610 -33.78 14.93 -3.13
C ALA A 610 -33.93 13.47 -2.67
N ILE A 611 -33.58 13.18 -1.41
CA ILE A 611 -33.76 11.84 -0.81
C ILE A 611 -35.25 11.48 -0.80
N LYS A 612 -36.10 12.38 -0.31
CA LYS A 612 -37.55 12.13 -0.24
C LYS A 612 -38.16 11.89 -1.61
N ASN A 613 -37.85 12.71 -2.61
CA ASN A 613 -38.39 12.56 -3.98
C ASN A 613 -37.99 11.21 -4.60
N LYS A 614 -36.76 10.76 -4.35
CA LYS A 614 -36.29 9.45 -4.81
C LYS A 614 -37.06 8.32 -4.12
N ILE A 615 -37.33 8.48 -2.82
CA ILE A 615 -38.10 7.52 -2.04
C ILE A 615 -39.54 7.42 -2.53
N ASP A 616 -40.24 8.55 -2.60
CA ASP A 616 -41.61 8.64 -3.05
C ASP A 616 -41.75 8.10 -4.48
N GLY A 617 -40.83 8.46 -5.38
CA GLY A 617 -40.84 7.99 -6.78
C GLY A 617 -40.57 6.48 -6.95
N ALA A 618 -39.87 5.84 -6.01
CA ALA A 618 -39.71 4.38 -6.01
C ALA A 618 -40.97 3.68 -5.48
N TYR A 619 -41.57 4.21 -4.42
CA TYR A 619 -42.84 3.70 -3.85
C TYR A 619 -43.99 3.79 -4.85
N GLU A 620 -44.14 4.91 -5.57
CA GLU A 620 -45.15 5.07 -6.63
C GLU A 620 -45.02 4.01 -7.74
N LYS A 621 -43.80 3.54 -8.00
CA LYS A 621 -43.48 2.53 -9.02
C LYS A 621 -43.48 1.11 -8.46
N GLY A 622 -43.78 0.91 -7.17
CA GLY A 622 -43.76 -0.38 -6.49
C GLY A 622 -42.37 -1.04 -6.47
N ARG A 623 -41.30 -0.24 -6.34
CA ARG A 623 -39.91 -0.72 -6.37
C ARG A 623 -39.21 -0.47 -5.05
N THR A 624 -38.26 -1.35 -4.73
CA THR A 624 -37.27 -1.12 -3.67
C THR A 624 -36.20 -0.15 -4.15
N ILE A 625 -35.64 0.62 -3.23
CA ILE A 625 -34.55 1.57 -3.52
C ILE A 625 -33.26 0.86 -3.17
N GLN A 626 -32.34 0.86 -4.13
CA GLN A 626 -31.00 0.36 -3.90
C GLN A 626 -30.07 1.49 -3.44
N PRO A 627 -28.98 1.16 -2.72
CA PRO A 627 -27.96 2.11 -2.31
C PRO A 627 -27.44 2.96 -3.47
N TYR A 628 -27.16 4.23 -3.21
CA TYR A 628 -26.69 5.19 -4.24
C TYR A 628 -25.85 6.30 -3.62
N ILE A 629 -25.05 6.98 -4.45
CA ILE A 629 -24.27 8.16 -4.05
C ILE A 629 -25.13 9.40 -4.16
N LEU A 630 -25.03 10.29 -3.18
CA LEU A 630 -25.54 11.65 -3.25
C LEU A 630 -24.36 12.62 -3.17
N VAL A 631 -24.12 13.39 -4.24
CA VAL A 631 -23.05 14.40 -4.30
C VAL A 631 -23.66 15.80 -4.22
N VAL A 632 -22.99 16.70 -3.51
CA VAL A 632 -23.46 18.07 -3.25
C VAL A 632 -22.43 19.09 -3.73
N GLY A 633 -22.84 19.98 -4.63
CA GLY A 633 -21.99 21.06 -5.15
C GLY A 633 -22.59 21.72 -6.40
N PRO A 634 -22.16 22.93 -6.79
CA PRO A 634 -22.76 23.67 -7.90
C PRO A 634 -22.72 22.92 -9.25
N SER A 635 -21.70 22.07 -9.47
CA SER A 635 -21.54 21.24 -10.67
C SER A 635 -20.88 19.89 -10.31
N LEU A 636 -20.87 18.94 -11.24
CA LEU A 636 -20.11 17.69 -11.11
C LEU A 636 -18.59 17.91 -11.16
N THR A 637 -18.15 19.09 -11.60
CA THR A 637 -16.74 19.52 -11.61
C THR A 637 -16.34 20.28 -10.34
N ASP A 638 -17.31 20.62 -9.47
CA ASP A 638 -17.08 21.30 -8.20
C ASP A 638 -17.98 20.69 -7.11
N ILE A 639 -17.56 19.52 -6.60
CA ILE A 639 -18.28 18.80 -5.55
C ILE A 639 -17.69 19.18 -4.19
N LYS A 640 -18.56 19.54 -3.23
CA LYS A 640 -18.19 19.92 -1.87
C LYS A 640 -18.39 18.80 -0.87
N THR A 641 -19.36 17.92 -1.08
CA THR A 641 -19.65 16.84 -0.12
C THR A 641 -20.21 15.61 -0.83
N ASN A 642 -19.78 14.43 -0.36
CA ASN A 642 -20.15 13.14 -0.92
C ASN A 642 -20.84 12.31 0.16
N TYR A 643 -21.95 11.65 -0.20
CA TYR A 643 -22.66 10.75 0.67
C TYR A 643 -22.98 9.43 -0.02
N ILE A 644 -23.10 8.35 0.75
CA ILE A 644 -23.85 7.16 0.34
C ILE A 644 -25.15 7.13 1.12
N ILE A 645 -26.26 6.90 0.43
CA ILE A 645 -27.57 6.70 1.04
C ILE A 645 -27.91 5.22 0.96
N VAL A 646 -28.12 4.59 2.11
CA VAL A 646 -28.48 3.18 2.27
C VAL A 646 -29.73 3.13 3.13
N ASP A 647 -30.88 2.88 2.49
CA ASP A 647 -32.19 3.03 3.13
C ASP A 647 -32.31 4.40 3.84
N LYS A 648 -32.35 4.43 5.18
CA LYS A 648 -32.42 5.67 6.00
C LYS A 648 -31.06 6.17 6.50
N VAL A 649 -30.00 5.42 6.27
CA VAL A 649 -28.66 5.71 6.76
C VAL A 649 -27.89 6.53 5.72
N LYS A 650 -27.14 7.51 6.20
CA LYS A 650 -26.34 8.42 5.38
C LYS A 650 -24.89 8.39 5.86
N TYR A 651 -24.00 7.92 5.00
CA TYR A 651 -22.55 7.90 5.23
C TYR A 651 -21.90 9.06 4.49
N GLN A 652 -21.00 9.81 5.12
CA GLN A 652 -20.31 10.95 4.51
C GLN A 652 -18.87 10.59 4.15
N PHE A 653 -18.42 11.01 2.97
CA PHE A 653 -17.08 10.72 2.44
C PHE A 653 -16.33 11.98 2.03
N THR A 654 -15.00 11.86 2.04
CA THR A 654 -14.07 12.91 1.63
C THR A 654 -13.97 13.07 0.11
N SER A 655 -14.26 12.02 -0.66
CA SER A 655 -14.28 12.05 -2.13
C SER A 655 -15.41 11.16 -2.69
N SER A 656 -15.85 11.47 -3.92
CA SER A 656 -16.77 10.66 -4.71
C SER A 656 -16.17 9.31 -5.10
N GLY A 657 -14.85 9.25 -5.33
CA GLY A 657 -14.13 7.98 -5.53
C GLY A 657 -14.26 7.03 -4.35
N LYS A 658 -14.01 7.50 -3.12
CA LYS A 658 -14.20 6.70 -1.90
C LYS A 658 -15.67 6.32 -1.70
N ALA A 659 -16.58 7.26 -1.90
CA ALA A 659 -18.02 6.99 -1.80
C ALA A 659 -18.47 5.90 -2.79
N PHE A 660 -17.97 5.91 -4.03
CA PHE A 660 -18.33 4.89 -5.00
C PHE A 660 -17.70 3.53 -4.69
N ASP A 661 -16.43 3.51 -4.29
CA ASP A 661 -15.77 2.26 -3.91
C ASP A 661 -16.47 1.58 -2.74
N THR A 662 -16.79 2.33 -1.68
CA THR A 662 -17.56 1.79 -0.55
C THR A 662 -18.97 1.36 -0.96
N LEU A 663 -19.65 2.12 -1.84
CA LEU A 663 -20.97 1.73 -2.37
C LEU A 663 -20.91 0.40 -3.12
N PHE A 664 -19.90 0.23 -3.99
CA PHE A 664 -19.71 -1.00 -4.74
C PHE A 664 -19.49 -2.19 -3.79
N LYS A 665 -18.57 -2.05 -2.83
CA LYS A 665 -18.28 -3.09 -1.83
C LYS A 665 -19.51 -3.45 -1.00
N LEU A 666 -20.31 -2.46 -0.64
CA LEU A 666 -21.55 -2.63 0.11
C LEU A 666 -22.56 -3.53 -0.61
N PHE A 667 -22.67 -3.45 -1.95
CA PHE A 667 -23.56 -4.36 -2.69
C PHE A 667 -23.19 -5.84 -2.46
N HIS A 668 -21.93 -6.15 -2.28
CA HIS A 668 -21.51 -7.52 -2.01
C HIS A 668 -21.58 -7.89 -0.53
N VAL A 669 -21.12 -6.99 0.35
CA VAL A 669 -21.11 -7.23 1.80
C VAL A 669 -22.54 -7.37 2.34
N PHE A 670 -23.46 -6.55 1.85
CA PHE A 670 -24.88 -6.61 2.18
C PHE A 670 -25.66 -7.36 1.09
N ASN A 671 -25.02 -8.20 0.27
CA ASN A 671 -25.63 -8.99 -0.81
C ASN A 671 -26.89 -8.34 -1.43
N ALA A 672 -26.76 -7.05 -1.77
CA ALA A 672 -27.82 -6.22 -2.27
C ALA A 672 -27.80 -6.28 -3.79
N GLU A 673 -28.98 -6.31 -4.40
CA GLU A 673 -29.05 -6.31 -5.86
C GLU A 673 -28.64 -4.94 -6.41
N TYR A 674 -27.82 -4.94 -7.46
CA TYR A 674 -27.59 -3.71 -8.22
C TYR A 674 -28.91 -3.14 -8.75
N PRO A 675 -29.07 -1.80 -8.79
CA PRO A 675 -30.24 -1.19 -9.38
C PRO A 675 -30.40 -1.63 -10.83
N VAL A 676 -31.57 -2.18 -11.15
CA VAL A 676 -31.88 -2.81 -12.44
C VAL A 676 -31.62 -1.90 -13.65
N GLN A 677 -31.84 -0.59 -13.49
CA GLN A 677 -31.62 0.40 -14.53
C GLN A 677 -30.13 0.66 -14.84
N SER A 678 -29.25 0.46 -13.85
CA SER A 678 -27.81 0.67 -13.93
C SER A 678 -27.00 -0.63 -13.83
N LEU A 679 -27.67 -1.79 -13.87
CA LEU A 679 -27.06 -3.11 -13.73
C LEU A 679 -25.87 -3.31 -14.69
N HIS A 680 -26.02 -2.90 -15.95
CA HIS A 680 -24.96 -2.97 -16.95
C HIS A 680 -23.70 -2.18 -16.60
N ILE A 681 -23.84 -1.01 -15.97
CA ILE A 681 -22.69 -0.22 -15.51
C ILE A 681 -22.01 -0.92 -14.34
N TYR A 682 -22.77 -1.37 -13.34
CA TYR A 682 -22.22 -2.11 -12.20
C TYR A 682 -21.53 -3.41 -12.65
N THR A 683 -22.12 -4.18 -13.56
CA THR A 683 -21.49 -5.40 -14.11
C THR A 683 -20.23 -5.07 -14.91
N LEU A 684 -20.23 -3.99 -15.69
CA LEU A 684 -19.05 -3.54 -16.43
C LEU A 684 -17.93 -3.13 -15.46
N ILE A 685 -18.23 -2.41 -14.39
CA ILE A 685 -17.26 -2.01 -13.35
C ILE A 685 -16.80 -3.23 -12.54
N GLN A 686 -17.70 -4.12 -12.16
CA GLN A 686 -17.39 -5.35 -11.43
C GLN A 686 -16.35 -6.20 -12.18
N LYS A 687 -16.54 -6.40 -13.48
CA LYS A 687 -15.63 -7.20 -14.31
C LYS A 687 -14.42 -6.41 -14.81
N GLY A 688 -14.62 -5.15 -15.18
CA GLY A 688 -13.62 -4.29 -15.80
C GLY A 688 -12.66 -3.62 -14.82
N VAL A 689 -13.15 -3.27 -13.62
CA VAL A 689 -12.39 -2.61 -12.56
C VAL A 689 -12.07 -3.62 -11.46
N TYR A 690 -13.08 -4.18 -10.79
CA TYR A 690 -12.85 -5.08 -9.63
C TYR A 690 -12.37 -6.48 -10.00
N LYS A 691 -12.44 -6.86 -11.28
CA LYS A 691 -12.06 -8.18 -11.81
C LYS A 691 -12.84 -9.36 -11.19
N LEU A 692 -14.05 -9.10 -10.68
CA LEU A 692 -14.89 -10.11 -10.05
C LEU A 692 -15.78 -10.83 -11.08
N ASN A 693 -15.76 -12.17 -11.03
CA ASN A 693 -16.65 -13.02 -11.80
C ASN A 693 -17.48 -13.87 -10.83
N LEU A 694 -18.77 -13.54 -10.69
CA LEU A 694 -19.70 -14.24 -9.80
C LEU A 694 -20.51 -15.28 -10.59
N LYS A 695 -20.95 -16.35 -9.90
CA LYS A 695 -21.73 -17.42 -10.53
C LYS A 695 -23.08 -16.92 -11.06
N GLU A 696 -23.60 -15.87 -10.44
CA GLU A 696 -24.89 -15.24 -10.70
C GLU A 696 -24.80 -14.12 -11.76
N ASP A 697 -23.61 -13.89 -12.34
CA ASP A 697 -23.40 -12.79 -13.29
C ASP A 697 -24.29 -12.93 -14.53
N LYS A 698 -25.11 -11.90 -14.77
CA LYS A 698 -25.92 -11.84 -15.99
C LYS A 698 -25.03 -11.47 -17.17
N ILE A 699 -25.12 -12.24 -18.25
CA ILE A 699 -24.46 -11.91 -19.52
C ILE A 699 -25.19 -10.72 -20.14
N ILE A 700 -24.48 -9.61 -20.30
CA ILE A 700 -25.00 -8.39 -20.92
C ILE A 700 -24.21 -8.16 -22.22
N PRO A 701 -24.73 -8.59 -23.39
CA PRO A 701 -23.98 -8.57 -24.64
C PRO A 701 -23.37 -7.22 -25.00
N THR A 702 -24.01 -6.12 -24.61
CA THR A 702 -23.60 -4.75 -24.95
C THR A 702 -22.37 -4.23 -24.21
N ILE A 703 -21.91 -4.96 -23.20
CA ILE A 703 -20.67 -4.62 -22.47
C ILE A 703 -19.59 -5.68 -22.64
N MET A 704 -19.91 -6.85 -23.21
CA MET A 704 -18.93 -7.93 -23.37
C MET A 704 -17.80 -7.53 -24.31
N ASP A 705 -18.06 -6.72 -25.34
CA ASP A 705 -17.04 -6.19 -26.24
C ASP A 705 -16.12 -5.13 -25.60
N LEU A 706 -16.51 -4.57 -24.45
CA LEU A 706 -15.67 -3.67 -23.65
C LEU A 706 -14.82 -4.43 -22.62
N LEU A 707 -15.17 -5.69 -22.33
CA LEU A 707 -14.49 -6.56 -21.36
C LEU A 707 -13.41 -7.46 -22.00
N VAL A 708 -13.23 -7.38 -23.33
CA VAL A 708 -12.25 -8.12 -24.14
C VAL A 708 -11.07 -7.25 -24.55
#